data_AF-G2ZNG5-F1
#
_entry.id   AF-G2ZNG5-F1
#
_cell.length_a   1.000
_cell.length_b   1.000
_cell.length_c   1.000
_cell.angle_alpha   90.00
_cell.angle_beta   90.00
_cell.angle_gamma   90.00
#
_symmetry.space_group_name_H-M   'P 1'
#
loop_
_entity.id
_entity.type
_entity.pdbx_description
1 polymer ?
#
loop_
_entity_poly.entity_id
_entity_poly.type
_entity_poly.pdbx_seq_one_letter_code
_entity_poly.pdbx_strand_id
1 'polypeptide(L)'
;MRRAMTDERDDAPATVTQNPWQALRSLTPARIALGRAGVSLPTRPQLAFQAAHAQARDAVHLPFDPAALRAQLHAQGRATLLLHSAAHDRDQYLQRPDLGRRLDASSAQRLRDHAAAHPGGADVALVVADGLSALAVHRHAAPLIACVADGMRAEGWSMAPVALVEQGRVAVADEVGERLGARMVVILIGERPGLSSPDSLGLYFTYAPRVGLTDAARNCISNVRPEGLGYAAAAHKLLYLMREAWRRRLSGVQLKEAAGRAVSMPASLRCPTRLTVTHTFLWHDYETFGAVPRRDRPAQFAGIRTDAELNEIGEPVELFCQPSSDWLPDPVSCLITGITPQQCRRQGIPENRFAQAIERELAMPGTIGVGYNSIRFDDEVTRHLFWRNLIDPYAREWQNECGRWDLLDVVRTTWALRPDGIEWPKNGDGKPSFKLEHLSQANGLLHEAAHDALSDVRATIALARLIRNAQPRLFDFCFALRKKERVLAEIGDAPRPLLHVSGMYGVERGCLAVVWPLGWHPTNKNELLVWDLACDPAELFDLGAEAIRERLFTRSAELAEGTTRLPVKSIHINKAPIVIGNLKTLQPAQAERWGVDFATIERHAAVAQGAPDMRETWRQVYARELEPIADVDQNLYGGFVSNDDRRTLNELRTLSGEQLARLHPDFADARLPELLFRYRARNFPDTLTEEEYEQWEQLRAERLFEGREGYLTFDAFGERIEQLAAEAAERDDARAQNVLQDLYDYAQQILPG
;
A
#
# COMPACT_ATOMS: atom_id res chain seq x y z
N MET A 1 -55.18 19.24 36.67
CA MET A 1 -54.41 18.37 37.56
C MET A 1 -54.26 17.02 36.89
N ARG A 2 -53.15 16.85 36.14
CA ARG A 2 -52.75 15.60 35.49
C ARG A 2 -52.18 14.67 36.55
N ARG A 3 -52.55 13.39 36.53
CA ARG A 3 -51.74 12.32 37.15
C ARG A 3 -51.66 11.16 36.17
N ALA A 4 -50.43 10.68 36.05
CA ALA A 4 -49.90 9.76 35.06
C ALA A 4 -50.49 8.35 35.20
N MET A 5 -50.74 7.71 34.05
CA MET A 5 -50.63 6.27 33.90
C MET A 5 -49.42 6.04 32.99
N THR A 6 -48.36 5.53 33.59
CA THR A 6 -47.18 4.98 32.95
C THR A 6 -47.58 3.71 32.21
N ASP A 7 -47.39 3.69 30.89
CA ASP A 7 -47.46 2.46 30.10
C ASP A 7 -46.06 1.83 30.11
N GLU A 8 -45.79 1.05 31.17
CA GLU A 8 -44.73 0.06 31.18
C GLU A 8 -45.20 -1.14 30.35
N ARG A 9 -44.72 -1.23 29.10
CA ARG A 9 -44.51 -2.49 28.37
C ARG A 9 -43.92 -2.22 26.98
N ASP A 10 -42.60 -2.35 26.85
CA ASP A 10 -41.98 -2.69 25.57
C ASP A 10 -40.73 -3.59 25.72
N ASP A 11 -40.74 -4.48 26.72
CA ASP A 11 -39.83 -5.63 26.81
C ASP A 11 -40.38 -6.82 26.00
N ALA A 12 -40.63 -6.62 24.71
CA ALA A 12 -40.83 -7.75 23.80
C ALA A 12 -39.44 -8.37 23.50
N PRO A 13 -39.20 -9.67 23.77
CA PRO A 13 -37.94 -10.29 23.38
C PRO A 13 -37.77 -10.15 21.88
N ALA A 14 -36.60 -9.69 21.44
CA ALA A 14 -36.28 -9.55 20.03
C ALA A 14 -36.70 -10.82 19.28
N THR A 15 -37.70 -10.71 18.41
CA THR A 15 -38.32 -11.82 17.66
C THR A 15 -37.33 -12.56 16.76
N VAL A 16 -36.13 -12.00 16.59
CA VAL A 16 -35.01 -12.57 15.87
C VAL A 16 -33.83 -12.76 16.82
N THR A 17 -33.43 -14.01 17.05
CA THR A 17 -32.16 -14.35 17.68
C THR A 17 -31.03 -14.09 16.69
N GLN A 18 -30.14 -13.16 17.00
CA GLN A 18 -28.95 -12.89 16.19
C GLN A 18 -27.97 -14.05 16.23
N ASN A 19 -27.19 -14.23 15.17
CA ASN A 19 -26.16 -15.26 15.12
C ASN A 19 -24.83 -14.66 15.63
N PRO A 20 -24.13 -15.28 16.60
CA PRO A 20 -22.87 -14.76 17.15
C PRO A 20 -21.77 -14.54 16.11
N TRP A 21 -21.87 -15.18 14.94
CA TRP A 21 -20.94 -15.02 13.82
C TRP A 21 -21.37 -13.92 12.84
N GLN A 22 -22.29 -13.03 13.22
CA GLN A 22 -22.79 -11.97 12.34
C GLN A 22 -21.67 -11.07 11.82
N ALA A 23 -20.63 -10.84 12.63
CA ALA A 23 -19.41 -10.14 12.23
C ALA A 23 -18.70 -10.81 11.04
N LEU A 24 -18.77 -12.14 10.87
CA LEU A 24 -18.14 -12.82 9.72
C LEU A 24 -18.78 -12.43 8.38
N ARG A 25 -20.02 -11.90 8.37
CA ARG A 25 -20.69 -11.43 7.15
C ARG A 25 -19.99 -10.23 6.51
N SER A 26 -19.15 -9.50 7.25
CA SER A 26 -18.35 -8.40 6.68
C SER A 26 -17.16 -8.89 5.87
N LEU A 27 -16.73 -10.14 6.11
CA LEU A 27 -15.58 -10.76 5.47
C LEU A 27 -15.97 -11.54 4.20
N THR A 28 -17.26 -11.74 3.96
CA THR A 28 -17.73 -12.50 2.80
C THR A 28 -19.12 -12.07 2.35
N PRO A 29 -19.36 -11.96 1.03
CA PRO A 29 -20.72 -11.79 0.50
C PRO A 29 -21.60 -13.05 0.67
N ALA A 30 -21.04 -14.16 1.21
CA ALA A 30 -21.80 -15.35 1.51
C ALA A 30 -22.88 -15.09 2.58
N ARG A 31 -24.05 -15.70 2.39
CA ARG A 31 -25.22 -15.56 3.26
C ARG A 31 -25.08 -16.41 4.53
N ILE A 32 -24.08 -16.09 5.34
CA ILE A 32 -23.80 -16.73 6.62
C ILE A 32 -24.41 -15.92 7.77
N ALA A 33 -24.50 -16.52 8.96
CA ALA A 33 -24.89 -15.83 10.20
C ALA A 33 -26.17 -14.96 10.09
N LEU A 34 -27.22 -15.50 9.46
CA LEU A 34 -28.46 -14.78 9.14
C LEU A 34 -29.42 -14.57 10.34
N GLY A 35 -29.07 -15.10 11.51
CA GLY A 35 -29.96 -15.18 12.66
C GLY A 35 -31.09 -16.21 12.47
N ARG A 36 -32.02 -16.27 13.43
CA ARG A 36 -33.22 -17.13 13.39
C ARG A 36 -34.40 -16.45 14.07
N ALA A 37 -35.60 -16.69 13.56
CA ALA A 37 -36.86 -16.40 14.26
C ALA A 37 -37.49 -17.75 14.63
N GLY A 38 -37.33 -18.17 15.89
CA GLY A 38 -37.62 -19.54 16.32
C GLY A 38 -36.77 -20.57 15.56
N VAL A 39 -37.42 -21.50 14.85
CA VAL A 39 -36.76 -22.51 13.99
C VAL A 39 -36.62 -22.08 12.52
N SER A 40 -37.06 -20.85 12.18
CA SER A 40 -37.11 -20.36 10.80
C SER A 40 -36.10 -19.24 10.52
N LEU A 41 -35.88 -18.95 9.23
CA LEU A 41 -35.12 -17.76 8.80
C LEU A 41 -35.89 -16.49 9.16
N PRO A 42 -35.21 -15.40 9.56
CA PRO A 42 -35.87 -14.12 9.74
C PRO A 42 -36.38 -13.57 8.41
N THR A 43 -37.44 -12.76 8.47
CA THR A 43 -38.13 -12.21 7.28
C THR A 43 -37.19 -11.46 6.34
N ARG A 44 -36.26 -10.66 6.86
CA ARG A 44 -35.33 -9.85 6.04
C ARG A 44 -34.38 -10.72 5.20
N PRO A 45 -33.62 -11.69 5.76
CA PRO A 45 -32.87 -12.68 4.98
C PRO A 45 -33.71 -13.46 3.96
N GLN A 46 -34.95 -13.82 4.30
CA GLN A 46 -35.86 -14.53 3.40
C GLN A 46 -36.26 -13.66 2.19
N LEU A 47 -36.67 -12.41 2.43
CA LEU A 47 -36.96 -11.44 1.35
C LEU A 47 -35.73 -11.13 0.51
N ALA A 48 -34.56 -10.94 1.13
CA ALA A 48 -33.30 -10.72 0.41
C ALA A 48 -32.88 -11.92 -0.45
N PHE A 49 -33.25 -13.14 -0.06
CA PHE A 49 -33.06 -14.34 -0.87
C PHE A 49 -34.03 -14.39 -2.05
N GLN A 50 -35.31 -14.14 -1.80
CA GLN A 50 -36.32 -14.09 -2.86
C GLN A 50 -36.01 -13.02 -3.91
N ALA A 51 -35.60 -11.82 -3.48
CA ALA A 51 -35.20 -10.73 -4.36
C ALA A 51 -33.99 -11.10 -5.23
N ALA A 52 -32.93 -11.64 -4.64
CA ALA A 52 -31.76 -12.06 -5.41
C ALA A 52 -32.03 -13.25 -6.33
N HIS A 53 -32.91 -14.17 -5.91
CA HIS A 53 -33.34 -15.27 -6.76
C HIS A 53 -34.18 -14.78 -7.94
N ALA A 54 -35.06 -13.80 -7.74
CA ALA A 54 -35.80 -13.14 -8.81
C ALA A 54 -34.83 -12.44 -9.77
N GLN A 55 -33.91 -11.63 -9.27
CA GLN A 55 -32.88 -10.96 -10.09
C GLN A 55 -32.02 -11.95 -10.88
N ALA A 56 -31.64 -13.08 -10.28
CA ALA A 56 -30.88 -14.12 -10.96
C ALA A 56 -31.71 -14.80 -12.08
N ARG A 57 -33.01 -15.02 -11.86
CA ARG A 57 -33.92 -15.53 -12.91
C ARG A 57 -34.08 -14.51 -14.03
N ASP A 58 -34.30 -13.24 -13.69
CA ASP A 58 -34.44 -12.15 -14.66
C ASP A 58 -33.18 -12.02 -15.50
N ALA A 59 -31.99 -12.14 -14.90
CA ALA A 59 -30.71 -12.10 -15.61
C ALA A 59 -30.53 -13.26 -16.61
N VAL A 60 -31.03 -14.47 -16.28
CA VAL A 60 -31.02 -15.63 -17.20
C VAL A 60 -31.96 -15.42 -18.38
N HIS A 61 -33.12 -14.80 -18.15
CA HIS A 61 -34.15 -14.61 -19.17
C HIS A 61 -34.03 -13.28 -19.93
N LEU A 62 -33.16 -12.37 -19.51
CA LEU A 62 -32.86 -11.13 -20.24
C LEU A 62 -32.36 -11.49 -21.65
N PRO A 63 -33.02 -11.01 -22.72
CA PRO A 63 -32.58 -11.28 -24.08
C PRO A 63 -31.27 -10.57 -24.37
N PHE A 64 -30.41 -11.21 -25.16
CA PHE A 64 -29.22 -10.54 -25.66
C PHE A 64 -29.62 -9.52 -26.71
N ASP A 65 -29.25 -8.26 -26.49
CA ASP A 65 -29.34 -7.18 -27.48
C ASP A 65 -27.99 -7.00 -28.23
N PRO A 66 -27.78 -7.72 -29.35
CA PRO A 66 -26.58 -7.54 -30.16
C PRO A 66 -26.54 -6.20 -30.89
N ALA A 67 -27.68 -5.53 -31.10
CA ALA A 67 -27.73 -4.27 -31.83
C ALA A 67 -27.13 -3.13 -31.01
N ALA A 68 -27.49 -3.02 -29.73
CA ALA A 68 -26.93 -2.04 -28.81
C ALA A 68 -25.41 -2.25 -28.61
N LEU A 69 -24.99 -3.50 -28.37
CA LEU A 69 -23.56 -3.81 -28.21
C LEU A 69 -22.78 -3.53 -29.50
N ARG A 70 -23.34 -3.86 -30.66
CA ARG A 70 -22.75 -3.52 -31.96
C ARG A 70 -22.56 -2.02 -32.12
N ALA A 71 -23.53 -1.20 -31.72
CA ALA A 71 -23.39 0.26 -31.77
C ALA A 71 -22.25 0.76 -30.89
N GLN A 72 -22.12 0.23 -29.66
CA GLN A 72 -21.01 0.56 -28.75
C GLN A 72 -19.64 0.18 -29.34
N LEU A 73 -19.53 -1.00 -29.93
CA LEU A 73 -18.28 -1.48 -30.55
C LEU A 73 -17.93 -0.70 -31.82
N HIS A 74 -18.91 -0.33 -32.64
CA HIS A 74 -18.68 0.55 -33.79
C HIS A 74 -18.21 1.94 -33.38
N ALA A 75 -18.74 2.51 -32.28
CA ALA A 75 -18.25 3.77 -31.72
C ALA A 75 -16.78 3.68 -31.28
N GLN A 76 -16.29 2.48 -30.96
CA GLN A 76 -14.88 2.19 -30.67
C GLN A 76 -14.06 1.81 -31.92
N GLY A 77 -14.62 1.99 -33.12
CA GLY A 77 -13.95 1.66 -34.39
C GLY A 77 -13.81 0.15 -34.65
N ARG A 78 -14.67 -0.69 -34.06
CA ARG A 78 -14.59 -2.16 -34.21
C ARG A 78 -15.67 -2.68 -35.15
N ALA A 79 -15.27 -3.48 -36.13
CA ALA A 79 -16.20 -4.24 -36.95
C ALA A 79 -16.77 -5.42 -36.15
N THR A 80 -17.98 -5.86 -36.48
CA THR A 80 -18.66 -6.96 -35.78
C THR A 80 -19.24 -7.98 -36.75
N LEU A 81 -19.35 -9.24 -36.31
CA LEU A 81 -20.06 -10.31 -36.99
C LEU A 81 -21.15 -10.84 -36.05
N LEU A 82 -22.41 -10.76 -36.48
CA LEU A 82 -23.51 -11.34 -35.73
C LEU A 82 -23.64 -12.82 -36.08
N LEU A 83 -23.64 -13.67 -35.07
CA LEU A 83 -23.66 -15.12 -35.16
C LEU A 83 -24.67 -15.68 -34.15
N HIS A 84 -25.06 -16.92 -34.35
CA HIS A 84 -25.97 -17.65 -33.49
C HIS A 84 -25.42 -19.05 -33.23
N SER A 85 -25.60 -19.55 -32.01
CA SER A 85 -25.31 -20.95 -31.73
C SER A 85 -26.37 -21.86 -32.37
N ALA A 86 -26.16 -23.18 -32.32
CA ALA A 86 -27.15 -24.15 -32.79
C ALA A 86 -28.39 -24.24 -31.88
N ALA A 87 -28.42 -23.53 -30.73
CA ALA A 87 -29.60 -23.44 -29.89
C ALA A 87 -30.46 -22.26 -30.33
N HIS A 88 -31.62 -22.51 -30.95
CA HIS A 88 -32.47 -21.51 -31.61
C HIS A 88 -33.13 -20.49 -30.68
N ASP A 89 -33.37 -20.88 -29.43
CA ASP A 89 -34.02 -20.03 -28.44
C ASP A 89 -33.42 -20.28 -27.04
N ARG A 90 -33.83 -19.45 -26.08
CA ARG A 90 -33.32 -19.52 -24.71
C ARG A 90 -33.70 -20.85 -24.02
N ASP A 91 -34.87 -21.41 -24.31
CA ASP A 91 -35.32 -22.65 -23.68
C ASP A 91 -34.47 -23.84 -24.13
N GLN A 92 -34.23 -23.94 -25.43
CA GLN A 92 -33.33 -24.93 -26.01
C GLN A 92 -31.90 -24.74 -25.52
N TYR A 93 -31.41 -23.50 -25.42
CA TYR A 93 -30.07 -23.21 -24.88
C TYR A 93 -29.87 -23.70 -23.43
N LEU A 94 -30.92 -23.58 -22.60
CA LEU A 94 -30.90 -24.05 -21.21
C LEU A 94 -30.96 -25.59 -21.12
N GLN A 95 -31.75 -26.24 -21.97
CA GLN A 95 -31.97 -27.70 -21.95
C GLN A 95 -30.92 -28.50 -22.74
N ARG A 96 -30.28 -27.89 -23.74
CA ARG A 96 -29.32 -28.53 -24.66
C ARG A 96 -27.98 -27.80 -24.69
N PRO A 97 -27.13 -27.99 -23.65
CA PRO A 97 -25.82 -27.35 -23.58
C PRO A 97 -24.90 -27.67 -24.76
N ASP A 98 -25.08 -28.81 -25.40
CA ASP A 98 -24.33 -29.22 -26.59
C ASP A 98 -24.58 -28.28 -27.78
N LEU A 99 -25.81 -27.80 -27.97
CA LEU A 99 -26.17 -26.89 -29.05
C LEU A 99 -25.59 -25.49 -28.85
N GLY A 100 -25.55 -25.00 -27.60
CA GLY A 100 -24.90 -23.73 -27.27
C GLY A 100 -23.38 -23.73 -27.46
N ARG A 101 -22.75 -24.91 -27.61
CA ARG A 101 -21.30 -25.06 -27.84
C ARG A 101 -20.92 -25.09 -29.32
N ARG A 102 -21.89 -25.03 -30.23
CA ARG A 102 -21.71 -25.10 -31.69
C ARG A 102 -22.42 -23.93 -32.37
N LEU A 103 -21.91 -23.49 -33.51
CA LEU A 103 -22.60 -22.51 -34.35
C LEU A 103 -23.73 -23.17 -35.14
N ASP A 104 -24.79 -22.41 -35.45
CA ASP A 104 -25.77 -22.83 -36.45
C ASP A 104 -25.14 -22.85 -37.86
N ALA A 105 -25.82 -23.49 -38.81
CA ALA A 105 -25.30 -23.64 -40.17
C ALA A 105 -25.10 -22.28 -40.87
N SER A 106 -25.98 -21.31 -40.60
CA SER A 106 -25.94 -19.98 -41.21
C SER A 106 -24.74 -19.16 -40.74
N SER A 107 -24.45 -19.17 -39.43
CA SER A 107 -23.33 -18.46 -38.82
C SER A 107 -22.01 -19.14 -39.16
N ALA A 108 -22.00 -20.48 -39.22
CA ALA A 108 -20.86 -21.22 -39.73
C ALA A 108 -20.54 -20.87 -41.19
N GLN A 109 -21.55 -20.65 -42.05
CA GLN A 109 -21.35 -20.19 -43.43
C GLN A 109 -20.83 -18.75 -43.48
N ARG A 110 -21.42 -17.84 -42.69
CA ARG A 110 -20.95 -16.44 -42.61
C ARG A 110 -19.45 -16.34 -42.25
N LEU A 111 -18.97 -17.17 -41.32
CA LEU A 111 -17.54 -17.22 -40.99
C LEU A 111 -16.69 -17.78 -42.14
N ARG A 112 -17.17 -18.79 -42.87
CA ARG A 112 -16.48 -19.32 -44.06
C ARG A 112 -16.37 -18.26 -45.15
N ASP A 113 -17.44 -17.53 -45.42
CA ASP A 113 -17.46 -16.47 -46.41
C ASP A 113 -16.51 -15.33 -46.01
N HIS A 114 -16.48 -14.96 -44.73
CA HIS A 114 -15.55 -13.97 -44.21
C HIS A 114 -14.08 -14.41 -44.36
N ALA A 115 -13.77 -15.66 -43.99
CA ALA A 115 -12.43 -16.22 -44.11
C ALA A 115 -11.98 -16.35 -45.58
N ALA A 116 -12.89 -16.70 -46.49
CA ALA A 116 -12.61 -16.73 -47.92
C ALA A 116 -12.28 -15.34 -48.49
N ALA A 117 -12.95 -14.29 -47.99
CA ALA A 117 -12.67 -12.90 -48.36
C ALA A 117 -11.37 -12.33 -47.74
N HIS A 118 -10.86 -12.94 -46.65
CA HIS A 118 -9.67 -12.47 -45.92
C HIS A 118 -8.64 -13.59 -45.77
N PRO A 119 -7.96 -13.98 -46.88
CA PRO A 119 -6.95 -15.03 -46.85
C PRO A 119 -5.76 -14.59 -45.99
N GLY A 120 -5.48 -15.33 -44.93
CA GLY A 120 -4.39 -15.03 -43.97
C GLY A 120 -4.77 -15.20 -42.51
N GLY A 121 -6.07 -15.26 -42.20
CA GLY A 121 -6.58 -15.40 -40.84
C GLY A 121 -6.33 -14.14 -39.99
N ALA A 122 -6.41 -14.30 -38.67
CA ALA A 122 -6.11 -13.23 -37.71
C ALA A 122 -5.23 -13.77 -36.58
N ASP A 123 -4.53 -12.88 -35.87
CA ASP A 123 -3.80 -13.30 -34.67
C ASP A 123 -4.77 -13.55 -33.52
N VAL A 124 -5.83 -12.73 -33.43
CA VAL A 124 -6.83 -12.81 -32.35
C VAL A 124 -8.27 -12.73 -32.88
N ALA A 125 -9.11 -13.64 -32.41
CA ALA A 125 -10.57 -13.53 -32.47
C ALA A 125 -11.13 -13.18 -31.08
N LEU A 126 -11.92 -12.10 -30.99
CA LEU A 126 -12.71 -11.78 -29.80
C LEU A 126 -14.16 -12.21 -30.03
N VAL A 127 -14.67 -13.02 -29.12
CA VAL A 127 -16.03 -13.53 -29.13
C VAL A 127 -16.77 -12.98 -27.92
N VAL A 128 -17.98 -12.49 -28.12
CA VAL A 128 -18.87 -12.06 -27.04
C VAL A 128 -20.12 -12.92 -27.10
N ALA A 129 -20.43 -13.62 -26.02
CA ALA A 129 -21.62 -14.45 -25.93
C ALA A 129 -22.42 -14.12 -24.67
N ASP A 130 -23.74 -14.12 -24.80
CA ASP A 130 -24.67 -13.82 -23.71
C ASP A 130 -24.58 -14.78 -22.51
N GLY A 131 -24.26 -16.04 -22.77
CA GLY A 131 -24.06 -17.01 -21.70
C GLY A 131 -25.31 -17.21 -20.85
N LEU A 132 -25.17 -17.14 -19.53
CA LEU A 132 -26.31 -17.21 -18.60
C LEU A 132 -26.70 -15.83 -18.03
N SER A 133 -26.04 -14.76 -18.47
CA SER A 133 -26.33 -13.39 -18.06
C SER A 133 -26.02 -12.42 -19.19
N ALA A 134 -27.03 -12.08 -19.99
CA ALA A 134 -26.90 -11.03 -21.01
C ALA A 134 -26.55 -9.67 -20.37
N LEU A 135 -27.02 -9.44 -19.14
CA LEU A 135 -26.77 -8.22 -18.38
C LEU A 135 -25.27 -7.98 -18.16
N ALA A 136 -24.51 -9.03 -17.82
CA ALA A 136 -23.06 -8.96 -17.65
C ALA A 136 -22.37 -8.48 -18.92
N VAL A 137 -22.78 -9.03 -20.06
CA VAL A 137 -22.23 -8.70 -21.37
C VAL A 137 -22.55 -7.26 -21.75
N HIS A 138 -23.80 -6.84 -21.58
CA HIS A 138 -24.25 -5.47 -21.91
C HIS A 138 -23.51 -4.40 -21.12
N ARG A 139 -23.17 -4.69 -19.85
CA ARG A 139 -22.46 -3.75 -18.98
C ARG A 139 -20.95 -3.73 -19.22
N HIS A 140 -20.35 -4.90 -19.42
CA HIS A 140 -18.91 -5.05 -19.23
C HIS A 140 -18.13 -5.37 -20.51
N ALA A 141 -18.77 -5.85 -21.58
CA ALA A 141 -18.04 -6.32 -22.77
C ALA A 141 -17.34 -5.18 -23.52
N ALA A 142 -18.05 -4.09 -23.86
CA ALA A 142 -17.45 -2.99 -24.62
C ALA A 142 -16.36 -2.22 -23.85
N PRO A 143 -16.52 -1.89 -22.54
CA PRO A 143 -15.43 -1.29 -21.75
C PRO A 143 -14.19 -2.17 -21.65
N LEU A 144 -14.37 -3.48 -21.45
CA LEU A 144 -13.25 -4.41 -21.36
C LEU A 144 -12.53 -4.58 -22.71
N ILE A 145 -13.28 -4.70 -23.81
CA ILE A 145 -12.71 -4.80 -25.16
C ILE A 145 -11.85 -3.56 -25.47
N ALA A 146 -12.28 -2.36 -25.06
CA ALA A 146 -11.47 -1.15 -25.20
C ALA A 146 -10.10 -1.29 -24.50
N CYS A 147 -10.09 -1.72 -23.23
CA CYS A 147 -8.84 -1.92 -22.48
C CYS A 147 -7.92 -2.98 -23.11
N VAL A 148 -8.48 -4.09 -23.59
CA VAL A 148 -7.69 -5.20 -24.14
C VAL A 148 -7.12 -4.84 -25.52
N ALA A 149 -7.90 -4.16 -26.35
CA ALA A 149 -7.54 -3.91 -27.73
C ALA A 149 -6.36 -2.95 -27.89
N ASP A 150 -6.15 -2.03 -26.94
CA ASP A 150 -4.94 -1.20 -26.90
C ASP A 150 -3.68 -2.02 -26.66
N GLY A 151 -3.75 -3.00 -25.76
CA GLY A 151 -2.66 -3.95 -25.51
C GLY A 151 -2.39 -4.85 -26.70
N MET A 152 -3.43 -5.34 -27.39
CA MET A 152 -3.25 -6.16 -28.61
C MET A 152 -2.58 -5.36 -29.73
N ARG A 153 -2.94 -4.07 -29.87
CA ARG A 153 -2.32 -3.17 -30.86
C ARG A 153 -0.83 -2.96 -30.56
N ALA A 154 -0.47 -2.82 -29.29
CA ALA A 154 0.93 -2.67 -28.86
C ALA A 154 1.79 -3.91 -29.17
N GLU A 155 1.20 -5.11 -29.16
CA GLU A 155 1.87 -6.36 -29.56
C GLU A 155 1.92 -6.57 -31.09
N GLY A 156 1.28 -5.70 -31.86
CA GLY A 156 1.16 -5.84 -33.32
C GLY A 156 0.25 -6.98 -33.76
N TRP A 157 -0.64 -7.46 -32.89
CA TRP A 157 -1.57 -8.55 -33.24
C TRP A 157 -2.75 -8.03 -34.05
N SER A 158 -2.98 -8.65 -35.19
CA SER A 158 -4.18 -8.45 -36.01
C SER A 158 -5.42 -9.04 -35.32
N MET A 159 -6.54 -8.33 -35.41
CA MET A 159 -7.79 -8.72 -34.78
C MET A 159 -8.89 -8.90 -35.83
N ALA A 160 -9.58 -10.04 -35.81
CA ALA A 160 -10.78 -10.26 -36.60
C ALA A 160 -11.94 -9.36 -36.11
N PRO A 161 -13.02 -9.18 -36.90
CA PRO A 161 -14.24 -8.57 -36.38
C PRO A 161 -14.73 -9.26 -35.11
N VAL A 162 -15.25 -8.47 -34.16
CA VAL A 162 -15.76 -9.03 -32.89
C VAL A 162 -17.00 -9.87 -33.19
N ALA A 163 -16.93 -11.16 -32.87
CA ALA A 163 -18.03 -12.10 -33.09
C ALA A 163 -19.03 -12.01 -31.94
N LEU A 164 -20.24 -11.55 -32.22
CA LEU A 164 -21.36 -11.51 -31.27
C LEU A 164 -22.18 -12.78 -31.46
N VAL A 165 -22.16 -13.69 -30.48
CA VAL A 165 -22.81 -15.01 -30.56
C VAL A 165 -24.01 -15.04 -29.63
N GLU A 166 -25.20 -15.10 -30.21
CA GLU A 166 -26.44 -15.37 -29.49
C GLU A 166 -26.50 -16.83 -29.02
N GLN A 167 -27.01 -17.05 -27.81
CA GLN A 167 -27.16 -18.37 -27.18
C GLN A 167 -25.84 -19.14 -27.10
N GLY A 168 -24.71 -18.46 -26.84
CA GLY A 168 -23.37 -19.04 -26.91
C GLY A 168 -22.84 -19.55 -25.57
N ARG A 169 -22.12 -20.68 -25.60
CA ARG A 169 -21.31 -21.21 -24.48
C ARG A 169 -19.83 -21.14 -24.80
N VAL A 170 -18.98 -21.19 -23.78
CA VAL A 170 -17.51 -21.10 -23.87
C VAL A 170 -16.90 -21.79 -25.10
N ALA A 171 -17.27 -23.05 -25.37
CA ALA A 171 -16.66 -23.83 -26.46
C ALA A 171 -17.04 -23.36 -27.88
N VAL A 172 -18.09 -22.55 -28.06
CA VAL A 172 -18.45 -21.97 -29.37
C VAL A 172 -17.33 -21.09 -29.91
N ALA A 173 -16.54 -20.50 -29.01
CA ALA A 173 -15.40 -19.66 -29.35
C ALA A 173 -14.34 -20.41 -30.15
N ASP A 174 -14.14 -21.71 -29.87
CA ASP A 174 -13.14 -22.49 -30.58
C ASP A 174 -13.58 -22.74 -32.03
N GLU A 175 -14.88 -22.95 -32.28
CA GLU A 175 -15.42 -23.05 -33.65
C GLU A 175 -15.33 -21.71 -34.39
N VAL A 176 -15.55 -20.59 -33.69
CA VAL A 176 -15.36 -19.25 -34.26
C VAL A 176 -13.90 -19.02 -34.64
N GLY A 177 -12.97 -19.28 -33.71
CA GLY A 177 -11.54 -19.11 -33.91
C GLY A 177 -10.98 -19.99 -35.02
N GLU A 178 -11.37 -21.28 -35.05
CA GLU A 178 -10.99 -22.22 -36.10
C GLU A 178 -11.44 -21.76 -37.49
N ARG A 179 -12.70 -21.33 -37.62
CA ARG A 179 -13.27 -20.89 -38.90
C ARG A 179 -12.69 -19.55 -39.39
N LEU A 180 -12.30 -18.66 -38.48
CA LEU A 180 -11.61 -17.41 -38.81
C LEU A 180 -10.10 -17.58 -39.06
N GLY A 181 -9.56 -18.79 -38.87
CA GLY A 181 -8.11 -19.01 -38.93
C GLY A 181 -7.36 -18.22 -37.86
N ALA A 182 -7.99 -18.00 -36.70
CA ALA A 182 -7.40 -17.21 -35.62
C ALA A 182 -6.35 -18.01 -34.84
N ARG A 183 -5.19 -17.42 -34.56
CA ARG A 183 -4.16 -18.08 -33.72
C ARG A 183 -4.56 -18.17 -32.26
N MET A 184 -5.33 -17.21 -31.79
CA MET A 184 -5.82 -17.09 -30.42
C MET A 184 -7.30 -16.70 -30.43
N VAL A 185 -8.08 -17.22 -29.49
CA VAL A 185 -9.46 -16.77 -29.27
C VAL A 185 -9.70 -16.45 -27.80
N VAL A 186 -10.43 -15.37 -27.55
CA VAL A 186 -10.96 -15.02 -26.23
C VAL A 186 -12.46 -14.90 -26.33
N ILE A 187 -13.18 -15.58 -25.45
CA ILE A 187 -14.62 -15.38 -25.27
C ILE A 187 -14.94 -14.64 -23.97
N LEU A 188 -15.65 -13.53 -24.12
CA LEU A 188 -16.30 -12.77 -23.06
C LEU A 188 -17.71 -13.32 -22.93
N ILE A 189 -18.04 -13.90 -21.79
CA ILE A 189 -19.32 -14.59 -21.60
C ILE A 189 -19.98 -14.24 -20.28
N GLY A 190 -21.29 -14.01 -20.30
CA GLY A 190 -22.09 -13.84 -19.10
C GLY A 190 -22.06 -15.10 -18.23
N GLU A 191 -21.54 -14.99 -17.02
CA GLU A 191 -21.47 -16.11 -16.09
C GLU A 191 -22.86 -16.49 -15.56
N ARG A 192 -22.94 -17.64 -14.88
CA ARG A 192 -24.16 -18.02 -14.16
C ARG A 192 -24.41 -16.97 -13.06
N PRO A 193 -25.57 -16.30 -13.04
CA PRO A 193 -25.83 -15.26 -12.06
C PRO A 193 -25.82 -15.85 -10.64
N GLY A 194 -24.97 -15.28 -9.79
CA GLY A 194 -24.94 -15.60 -8.37
C GLY A 194 -26.02 -14.85 -7.61
N LEU A 195 -26.38 -15.32 -6.41
CA LEU A 195 -27.36 -14.66 -5.51
C LEU A 195 -26.89 -13.31 -4.93
N SER A 196 -25.75 -12.80 -5.39
CA SER A 196 -25.10 -11.55 -4.95
C SER A 196 -24.43 -10.77 -6.09
N SER A 197 -24.41 -11.29 -7.32
CA SER A 197 -23.75 -10.66 -8.47
C SER A 197 -24.35 -11.22 -9.78
N PRO A 198 -25.50 -10.68 -10.23
CA PRO A 198 -26.19 -11.19 -11.41
C PRO A 198 -25.51 -10.82 -12.74
N ASP A 199 -24.52 -9.93 -12.73
CA ASP A 199 -23.87 -9.32 -13.89
C ASP A 199 -22.37 -9.64 -14.01
N SER A 200 -21.90 -10.75 -13.44
CA SER A 200 -20.50 -11.17 -13.56
C SER A 200 -20.12 -11.60 -14.99
N LEU A 201 -19.04 -11.03 -15.55
CA LEU A 201 -18.47 -11.43 -16.83
C LEU A 201 -17.26 -12.37 -16.65
N GLY A 202 -17.21 -13.43 -17.45
CA GLY A 202 -16.10 -14.39 -17.50
C GLY A 202 -15.33 -14.30 -18.81
N LEU A 203 -14.03 -14.59 -18.77
CA LEU A 203 -13.13 -14.63 -19.92
C LEU A 203 -12.52 -16.03 -20.05
N TYR A 204 -12.61 -16.60 -21.23
CA TYR A 204 -11.92 -17.86 -21.55
C TYR A 204 -11.02 -17.66 -22.75
N PHE A 205 -9.74 -17.98 -22.58
CA PHE A 205 -8.70 -17.81 -23.57
C PHE A 205 -8.16 -19.16 -24.05
N THR A 206 -8.09 -19.34 -25.36
CA THR A 206 -7.55 -20.53 -26.03
C THR A 206 -6.49 -20.11 -27.07
N TYR A 207 -5.34 -20.79 -27.05
CA TYR A 207 -4.35 -20.76 -28.13
C TYR A 207 -4.60 -21.91 -29.10
N ALA A 208 -4.45 -21.67 -30.41
CA ALA A 208 -4.75 -22.61 -31.48
C ALA A 208 -6.16 -23.25 -31.35
N PRO A 209 -7.23 -22.44 -31.36
CA PRO A 209 -8.60 -22.92 -31.22
C PRO A 209 -8.98 -23.92 -32.30
N ARG A 210 -9.63 -25.02 -31.89
CA ARG A 210 -10.21 -26.04 -32.76
C ARG A 210 -11.43 -26.69 -32.11
N VAL A 211 -12.42 -27.08 -32.91
CA VAL A 211 -13.56 -27.85 -32.40
C VAL A 211 -13.07 -29.14 -31.74
N GLY A 212 -13.63 -29.45 -30.57
CA GLY A 212 -13.30 -30.66 -29.79
C GLY A 212 -12.32 -30.44 -28.64
N LEU A 213 -11.80 -29.21 -28.43
CA LEU A 213 -11.00 -28.90 -27.25
C LEU A 213 -11.80 -29.02 -25.94
N THR A 214 -11.15 -29.52 -24.89
CA THR A 214 -11.71 -29.62 -23.54
C THR A 214 -11.43 -28.34 -22.74
N ASP A 215 -12.10 -28.16 -21.60
CA ASP A 215 -11.88 -26.98 -20.74
C ASP A 215 -10.45 -26.88 -20.20
N ALA A 216 -9.71 -27.98 -20.15
CA ALA A 216 -8.31 -27.99 -19.75
C ALA A 216 -7.41 -27.19 -20.70
N ALA A 217 -7.83 -26.97 -21.95
CA ALA A 217 -7.10 -26.16 -22.93
C ALA A 217 -7.31 -24.64 -22.76
N ARG A 218 -8.19 -24.22 -21.84
CA ARG A 218 -8.64 -22.83 -21.72
C ARG A 218 -8.13 -22.19 -20.43
N ASN A 219 -7.58 -20.98 -20.51
CA ASN A 219 -7.32 -20.18 -19.32
C ASN A 219 -8.57 -19.36 -18.98
N CYS A 220 -9.00 -19.42 -17.72
CA CYS A 220 -10.19 -18.72 -17.23
C CYS A 220 -9.82 -17.53 -16.33
N ILE A 221 -10.44 -16.38 -16.58
CA ILE A 221 -10.50 -15.23 -15.68
C ILE A 221 -11.98 -14.99 -15.39
N SER A 222 -12.39 -15.11 -14.13
CA SER A 222 -13.77 -14.94 -13.71
C SER A 222 -13.97 -13.65 -12.93
N ASN A 223 -15.24 -13.32 -12.66
CA ASN A 223 -15.63 -12.22 -11.78
C ASN A 223 -15.21 -10.82 -12.28
N VAL A 224 -15.25 -10.59 -13.60
CA VAL A 224 -14.85 -9.31 -14.21
C VAL A 224 -15.99 -8.31 -14.12
N ARG A 225 -15.86 -7.36 -13.19
CA ARG A 225 -16.78 -6.23 -12.93
C ARG A 225 -16.14 -5.23 -11.95
N PRO A 226 -16.65 -4.00 -11.80
CA PRO A 226 -16.07 -3.00 -10.89
C PRO A 226 -15.91 -3.46 -9.44
N GLU A 227 -16.88 -4.19 -8.88
CA GLU A 227 -16.84 -4.72 -7.50
C GLU A 227 -16.13 -6.09 -7.42
N GLY A 228 -15.54 -6.55 -8.52
CA GLY A 228 -14.78 -7.79 -8.64
C GLY A 228 -13.39 -7.49 -9.19
N LEU A 229 -13.00 -8.20 -10.25
CA LEU A 229 -11.78 -7.88 -11.00
C LEU A 229 -12.08 -6.75 -12.00
N GLY A 230 -11.62 -5.53 -11.71
CA GLY A 230 -11.80 -4.37 -12.58
C GLY A 230 -11.20 -4.54 -13.98
N TYR A 231 -11.70 -3.77 -14.96
CA TYR A 231 -11.38 -3.97 -16.38
C TYR A 231 -9.88 -3.89 -16.70
N ALA A 232 -9.16 -2.92 -16.12
CA ALA A 232 -7.71 -2.77 -16.33
C ALA A 232 -6.93 -4.00 -15.83
N ALA A 233 -7.25 -4.49 -14.63
CA ALA A 233 -6.62 -5.68 -14.06
C ALA A 233 -6.97 -6.95 -14.86
N ALA A 234 -8.22 -7.09 -15.30
CA ALA A 234 -8.67 -8.19 -16.15
C ALA A 234 -7.97 -8.18 -17.51
N ALA A 235 -7.86 -7.01 -18.15
CA ALA A 235 -7.17 -6.83 -19.43
C ALA A 235 -5.68 -7.12 -19.30
N HIS A 236 -5.01 -6.61 -18.27
CA HIS A 236 -3.60 -6.89 -18.01
C HIS A 236 -3.35 -8.39 -17.84
N LYS A 237 -4.17 -9.07 -17.02
CA LYS A 237 -4.07 -10.52 -16.81
C LYS A 237 -4.32 -11.31 -18.09
N LEU A 238 -5.31 -10.91 -18.89
CA LEU A 238 -5.61 -11.54 -20.18
C LEU A 238 -4.44 -11.37 -21.15
N LEU A 239 -3.94 -10.16 -21.34
CA LEU A 239 -2.81 -9.86 -22.23
C LEU A 239 -1.54 -10.59 -21.80
N TYR A 240 -1.27 -10.70 -20.50
CA TYR A 240 -0.20 -11.54 -19.98
C TYR A 240 -0.34 -13.00 -20.43
N LEU A 241 -1.52 -13.60 -20.24
CA LEU A 241 -1.77 -14.99 -20.66
C LEU A 241 -1.62 -15.14 -22.17
N MET A 242 -2.11 -14.18 -22.95
CA MET A 242 -1.99 -14.18 -24.41
C MET A 242 -0.54 -14.09 -24.87
N ARG A 243 0.29 -13.22 -24.26
CA ARG A 243 1.73 -13.10 -24.57
C ARG A 243 2.47 -14.39 -24.28
N GLU A 244 2.21 -14.96 -23.11
CA GLU A 244 2.85 -16.20 -22.69
C GLU A 244 2.44 -17.39 -23.56
N ALA A 245 1.17 -17.46 -23.93
CA ALA A 245 0.67 -18.46 -24.86
C ALA A 245 1.20 -18.26 -26.28
N TRP A 246 1.31 -17.02 -26.75
CA TRP A 246 1.91 -16.69 -28.04
C TRP A 246 3.36 -17.17 -28.12
N ARG A 247 4.14 -16.88 -27.07
CA ARG A 247 5.55 -17.29 -26.96
C ARG A 247 5.71 -18.81 -26.87
N ARG A 248 4.90 -19.46 -26.04
CA ARG A 248 5.05 -20.90 -25.70
C ARG A 248 4.20 -21.82 -26.59
N ARG A 249 3.32 -21.24 -27.41
CA ARG A 249 2.37 -21.93 -28.29
C ARG A 249 1.44 -22.91 -27.56
N LEU A 250 0.97 -22.52 -26.37
CA LEU A 250 0.10 -23.35 -25.52
C LEU A 250 -0.83 -22.49 -24.65
N SER A 251 -1.96 -23.04 -24.23
CA SER A 251 -2.91 -22.42 -23.29
C SER A 251 -3.45 -23.45 -22.29
N GLY A 252 -4.31 -23.01 -21.38
CA GLY A 252 -4.96 -23.88 -20.40
C GLY A 252 -4.05 -24.29 -19.24
N VAL A 253 -4.23 -25.51 -18.74
CA VAL A 253 -3.50 -26.04 -17.58
C VAL A 253 -1.98 -26.05 -17.80
N GLN A 254 -1.55 -26.31 -19.03
CA GLN A 254 -0.13 -26.34 -19.40
C GLN A 254 0.54 -24.97 -19.25
N LEU A 255 -0.21 -23.88 -19.44
CA LEU A 255 0.28 -22.53 -19.24
C LEU A 255 0.39 -22.16 -17.75
N LYS A 256 -0.46 -22.74 -16.90
CA LYS A 256 -0.43 -22.54 -15.43
C LYS A 256 0.71 -23.32 -14.77
N GLU A 257 0.92 -24.59 -15.13
CA GLU A 257 1.97 -25.44 -14.53
C GLU A 257 3.39 -24.94 -14.85
N ALA A 258 3.60 -24.37 -16.03
CA ALA A 258 4.89 -23.80 -16.43
C ALA A 258 5.19 -22.43 -15.77
N ALA A 259 4.23 -21.80 -15.10
CA ALA A 259 4.46 -20.63 -14.25
C ALA A 259 4.93 -21.03 -12.83
N GLY A 260 4.63 -22.26 -12.39
CA GLY A 260 5.03 -22.79 -11.08
C GLY A 260 6.37 -23.54 -11.03
N ARG A 261 7.08 -23.70 -12.16
CA ARG A 261 8.31 -24.52 -12.27
C ARG A 261 9.60 -23.79 -12.68
N ALA A 262 9.63 -22.45 -12.75
CA ALA A 262 10.84 -21.72 -13.11
C ALA A 262 11.79 -21.52 -11.91
N VAL A 263 12.68 -22.50 -11.74
CA VAL A 263 13.93 -22.44 -10.96
C VAL A 263 14.99 -21.62 -11.71
N SER A 264 15.81 -20.87 -10.95
CA SER A 264 17.10 -20.19 -11.25
C SER A 264 17.43 -19.79 -12.70
N MET A 265 17.60 -18.48 -12.96
CA MET A 265 18.18 -17.96 -14.21
C MET A 265 19.67 -17.63 -14.04
N PRO A 266 20.55 -18.07 -14.97
CA PRO A 266 21.89 -17.50 -15.10
C PRO A 266 21.85 -16.21 -15.92
N ALA A 267 22.82 -15.33 -15.66
CA ALA A 267 22.98 -14.02 -16.28
C ALA A 267 23.67 -14.13 -17.65
N SER A 268 22.99 -13.74 -18.73
CA SER A 268 23.55 -12.98 -19.86
C SER A 268 22.55 -12.92 -21.03
N LEU A 269 22.71 -11.86 -21.84
CA LEU A 269 21.97 -11.47 -23.06
C LEU A 269 20.73 -10.59 -22.84
N ARG A 270 20.98 -9.28 -22.89
CA ARG A 270 19.99 -8.21 -23.06
C ARG A 270 19.64 -8.06 -24.54
N CYS A 271 18.37 -7.81 -24.86
CA CYS A 271 17.93 -6.85 -25.87
C CYS A 271 16.48 -6.41 -25.54
N PRO A 272 16.08 -5.14 -25.79
CA PRO A 272 14.99 -4.49 -25.08
C PRO A 272 13.70 -4.43 -25.91
N THR A 273 12.58 -4.80 -25.29
CA THR A 273 11.26 -4.16 -25.41
C THR A 273 10.33 -4.90 -24.46
N ARG A 274 10.22 -4.39 -23.22
CA ARG A 274 9.24 -4.80 -22.22
C ARG A 274 8.37 -3.58 -21.91
N LEU A 275 7.09 -3.62 -22.24
CA LEU A 275 6.10 -2.83 -21.50
C LEU A 275 5.51 -3.74 -20.42
N THR A 276 6.33 -3.96 -19.39
CA THR A 276 5.89 -4.33 -18.04
C THR A 276 5.03 -3.19 -17.50
N VAL A 277 4.02 -3.47 -16.67
CA VAL A 277 3.53 -2.42 -15.74
C VAL A 277 4.71 -2.11 -14.82
N THR A 278 5.46 -1.08 -15.18
CA THR A 278 6.55 -0.53 -14.41
C THR A 278 5.93 0.18 -13.22
N HIS A 279 6.38 -0.17 -12.01
CA HIS A 279 6.06 0.60 -10.82
C HIS A 279 6.47 2.06 -11.05
N THR A 280 5.76 2.99 -10.41
CA THR A 280 6.19 4.39 -10.33
C THR A 280 6.73 4.67 -8.95
N PHE A 281 7.67 5.59 -8.84
CA PHE A 281 8.07 6.13 -7.55
C PHE A 281 7.28 7.40 -7.27
N LEU A 282 6.82 7.57 -6.04
CA LEU A 282 6.44 8.88 -5.53
C LEU A 282 7.51 9.29 -4.53
N TRP A 283 8.38 10.19 -4.96
CA TRP A 283 9.42 10.80 -4.14
C TRP A 283 8.75 11.89 -3.31
N HIS A 284 8.85 11.83 -1.99
CA HIS A 284 8.17 12.78 -1.12
C HIS A 284 8.98 13.15 0.10
N ASP A 285 8.64 14.30 0.66
CA ASP A 285 9.21 14.86 1.86
C ASP A 285 8.17 15.74 2.57
N TYR A 286 8.26 15.83 3.90
CA TYR A 286 7.46 16.74 4.71
C TYR A 286 8.34 17.75 5.42
N GLU A 287 7.89 19.00 5.40
CA GLU A 287 8.23 19.94 6.46
C GLU A 287 7.18 19.88 7.57
N THR A 288 7.63 19.85 8.82
CA THR A 288 6.77 19.64 9.99
C THR A 288 7.00 20.71 11.04
N PHE A 289 5.98 20.94 11.86
CA PHE A 289 6.06 21.86 12.98
C PHE A 289 6.70 21.23 14.23
N GLY A 290 7.37 20.07 14.10
CA GLY A 290 8.04 19.40 15.21
C GLY A 290 8.53 18.00 14.86
N ALA A 291 9.50 17.52 15.63
CA ALA A 291 10.21 16.27 15.36
C ALA A 291 9.51 14.99 15.89
N VAL A 292 8.33 15.08 16.48
CA VAL A 292 7.59 13.96 17.08
C VAL A 292 6.35 13.62 16.25
N PRO A 293 6.42 12.67 15.28
CA PRO A 293 5.35 12.43 14.30
C PRO A 293 3.97 12.10 14.89
N ARG A 294 3.95 11.50 16.08
CA ARG A 294 2.70 11.13 16.77
C ARG A 294 1.94 12.32 17.34
N ARG A 295 2.60 13.45 17.58
CA ARG A 295 2.07 14.62 18.30
C ARG A 295 2.09 15.86 17.41
N ASP A 296 3.24 16.13 16.80
CA ASP A 296 3.49 17.33 16.00
C ASP A 296 2.83 17.18 14.61
N ARG A 297 2.56 18.31 13.94
CA ARG A 297 1.74 18.33 12.71
C ARG A 297 2.57 18.65 11.47
N PRO A 298 2.17 18.12 10.29
CA PRO A 298 2.79 18.52 9.03
C PRO A 298 2.48 20.00 8.72
N ALA A 299 3.46 20.70 8.17
CA ALA A 299 3.34 22.07 7.68
C ALA A 299 3.23 22.09 6.15
N GLN A 300 4.13 21.39 5.45
CA GLN A 300 4.17 21.27 4.00
C GLN A 300 4.38 19.80 3.61
N PHE A 301 3.86 19.41 2.45
CA PHE A 301 4.18 18.16 1.78
C PHE A 301 4.57 18.47 0.34
N ALA A 302 5.67 17.88 -0.12
CA ALA A 302 6.02 17.85 -1.53
C ALA A 302 6.11 16.42 -2.05
N GLY A 303 5.74 16.22 -3.31
CA GLY A 303 5.78 14.94 -3.99
C GLY A 303 6.09 15.09 -5.47
N ILE A 304 7.06 14.33 -5.99
CA ILE A 304 7.32 14.20 -7.42
C ILE A 304 7.19 12.74 -7.81
N ARG A 305 6.38 12.47 -8.82
CA ARG A 305 6.24 11.13 -9.37
C ARG A 305 7.28 10.88 -10.46
N THR A 306 7.88 9.71 -10.48
CA THR A 306 8.75 9.26 -11.58
C THR A 306 8.36 7.89 -12.10
N ASP A 307 8.73 7.60 -13.35
CA ASP A 307 8.77 6.22 -13.85
C ASP A 307 9.87 5.39 -13.15
N ALA A 308 9.99 4.12 -13.51
CA ALA A 308 10.99 3.21 -12.95
C ALA A 308 12.44 3.58 -13.35
N GLU A 309 12.60 4.40 -14.38
CA GLU A 309 13.83 4.94 -14.92
C GLU A 309 14.26 6.24 -14.21
N LEU A 310 13.45 6.72 -13.26
CA LEU A 310 13.62 7.96 -12.50
C LEU A 310 13.35 9.22 -13.33
N ASN A 311 12.62 9.14 -14.43
CA ASN A 311 12.16 10.32 -15.18
C ASN A 311 10.87 10.85 -14.55
N GLU A 312 10.79 12.16 -14.33
CA GLU A 312 9.61 12.81 -13.75
C GLU A 312 8.39 12.62 -14.66
N ILE A 313 7.24 12.30 -14.06
CA ILE A 313 5.97 12.11 -14.75
C ILE A 313 4.86 12.90 -14.05
N GLY A 314 4.15 13.73 -14.81
CA GLY A 314 3.15 14.64 -14.24
C GLY A 314 3.77 15.84 -13.53
N GLU A 315 2.91 16.66 -12.93
CA GLU A 315 3.31 17.85 -12.18
C GLU A 315 3.71 17.48 -10.74
N PRO A 316 4.68 18.20 -10.14
CA PRO A 316 4.93 18.13 -8.71
C PRO A 316 3.67 18.47 -7.90
N VAL A 317 3.50 17.76 -6.79
CA VAL A 317 2.49 18.06 -5.78
C VAL A 317 3.16 18.85 -4.68
N GLU A 318 2.63 20.01 -4.36
CA GLU A 318 3.10 20.86 -3.26
C GLU A 318 1.88 21.37 -2.50
N LEU A 319 1.82 21.08 -1.21
CA LEU A 319 0.65 21.34 -0.37
C LEU A 319 1.11 21.90 0.97
N PHE A 320 0.43 22.95 1.45
CA PHE A 320 0.52 23.38 2.84
C PHE A 320 -0.68 22.87 3.64
N CYS A 321 -0.47 22.53 4.91
CA CYS A 321 -1.51 22.05 5.81
C CYS A 321 -1.90 23.13 6.82
N GLN A 322 -3.18 23.50 6.85
CA GLN A 322 -3.67 24.45 7.85
C GLN A 322 -3.56 23.85 9.27
N PRO A 323 -3.02 24.60 10.24
CA PRO A 323 -2.91 24.13 11.62
C PRO A 323 -4.25 24.18 12.35
N SER A 324 -4.56 23.15 13.14
CA SER A 324 -5.66 23.16 14.11
C SER A 324 -5.31 23.94 15.37
N SER A 325 -6.32 24.40 16.13
CA SER A 325 -6.15 25.30 17.29
C SER A 325 -5.87 24.61 18.63
N ASP A 326 -5.55 23.30 18.61
CA ASP A 326 -5.41 22.46 19.80
C ASP A 326 -3.96 22.09 20.18
N TRP A 327 -2.97 22.80 19.62
CA TRP A 327 -1.54 22.56 19.88
C TRP A 327 -0.69 23.76 19.43
N LEU A 328 0.54 23.85 19.95
CA LEU A 328 1.55 24.84 19.57
C LEU A 328 2.69 24.18 18.78
N PRO A 329 3.25 24.86 17.76
CA PRO A 329 4.41 24.37 17.02
C PRO A 329 5.70 24.41 17.86
N ASP A 330 6.68 23.57 17.52
CA ASP A 330 8.04 23.70 18.02
C ASP A 330 8.73 24.91 17.36
N PRO A 331 9.16 25.94 18.13
CA PRO A 331 9.78 27.13 17.56
C PRO A 331 11.05 26.84 16.76
N VAL A 332 11.84 25.84 17.17
CA VAL A 332 13.07 25.47 16.48
C VAL A 332 12.77 24.90 15.09
N SER A 333 11.75 24.06 14.96
CA SER A 333 11.32 23.51 13.68
C SER A 333 10.84 24.61 12.73
N CYS A 334 10.11 25.61 13.22
CA CYS A 334 9.70 26.76 12.41
C CYS A 334 10.90 27.62 11.97
N LEU A 335 11.95 27.73 12.80
CA LEU A 335 13.18 28.42 12.43
C LEU A 335 13.98 27.66 11.36
N ILE A 336 14.03 26.33 11.45
CA ILE A 336 14.71 25.47 10.46
C ILE A 336 14.02 25.61 9.10
N THR A 337 12.72 25.39 9.07
CA THR A 337 11.90 25.38 7.84
C THR A 337 11.62 26.78 7.30
N GLY A 338 11.55 27.78 8.19
CA GLY A 338 11.05 29.11 7.87
C GLY A 338 9.53 29.17 7.63
N ILE A 339 8.80 28.08 7.87
CA ILE A 339 7.35 27.99 7.63
C ILE A 339 6.61 28.36 8.91
N THR A 340 5.69 29.32 8.82
CA THR A 340 4.87 29.77 9.97
C THR A 340 3.43 29.24 9.90
N PRO A 341 2.76 29.06 11.05
CA PRO A 341 1.33 28.72 11.08
C PRO A 341 0.46 29.66 10.25
N GLN A 342 0.78 30.96 10.23
CA GLN A 342 0.10 31.99 9.45
C GLN A 342 0.25 31.76 7.94
N GLN A 343 1.46 31.42 7.49
CA GLN A 343 1.70 31.04 6.10
C GLN A 343 0.83 29.83 5.72
N CYS A 344 0.85 28.79 6.54
CA CYS A 344 0.03 27.59 6.34
C CYS A 344 -1.47 27.87 6.34
N ARG A 345 -1.96 28.80 7.18
CA ARG A 345 -3.36 29.25 7.14
C ARG A 345 -3.72 29.95 5.83
N ARG A 346 -2.82 30.78 5.30
CA ARG A 346 -3.04 31.56 4.07
C ARG A 346 -2.94 30.72 2.79
N GLN A 347 -2.00 29.78 2.73
CA GLN A 347 -1.67 29.03 1.52
C GLN A 347 -2.19 27.59 1.53
N GLY A 348 -2.44 27.05 2.72
CA GLY A 348 -2.76 25.64 2.89
C GLY A 348 -4.23 25.30 2.80
N ILE A 349 -4.49 24.00 2.88
CA ILE A 349 -5.82 23.39 2.95
C ILE A 349 -6.03 22.72 4.32
N PRO A 350 -7.29 22.52 4.77
CA PRO A 350 -7.57 21.81 6.03
C PRO A 350 -6.94 20.41 6.10
N GLU A 351 -6.56 19.96 7.30
CA GLU A 351 -5.80 18.70 7.52
C GLU A 351 -6.49 17.49 6.87
N ASN A 352 -7.83 17.42 6.90
CA ASN A 352 -8.57 16.33 6.24
C ASN A 352 -8.43 16.31 4.71
N ARG A 353 -8.39 17.47 4.06
CA ARG A 353 -8.18 17.61 2.61
C ARG A 353 -6.72 17.37 2.25
N PHE A 354 -5.80 17.84 3.09
CA PHE A 354 -4.37 17.58 2.98
C PHE A 354 -4.09 16.07 3.01
N ALA A 355 -4.62 15.36 4.02
CA ALA A 355 -4.50 13.91 4.14
C ALA A 355 -5.13 13.16 2.93
N GLN A 356 -6.30 13.59 2.46
CA GLN A 356 -6.95 13.01 1.27
C GLN A 356 -6.11 13.20 -0.01
N ALA A 357 -5.48 14.36 -0.20
CA ALA A 357 -4.64 14.61 -1.36
C ALA A 357 -3.39 13.72 -1.35
N ILE A 358 -2.74 13.59 -0.20
CA ILE A 358 -1.58 12.71 -0.02
C ILE A 358 -1.96 11.23 -0.21
N GLU A 359 -3.10 10.78 0.31
CA GLU A 359 -3.60 9.42 0.10
C GLU A 359 -3.78 9.12 -1.39
N ARG A 360 -4.37 10.04 -2.17
CA ARG A 360 -4.57 9.85 -3.62
C ARG A 360 -3.25 9.59 -4.36
N GLU A 361 -2.21 10.31 -3.98
CA GLU A 361 -0.89 10.16 -4.60
C GLU A 361 -0.19 8.87 -4.16
N LEU A 362 -0.14 8.61 -2.85
CA LEU A 362 0.56 7.44 -2.30
C LEU A 362 -0.16 6.11 -2.55
N ALA A 363 -1.49 6.11 -2.65
CA ALA A 363 -2.30 4.91 -2.86
C ALA A 363 -2.58 4.59 -4.33
N MET A 364 -2.06 5.39 -5.28
CA MET A 364 -2.17 5.09 -6.71
C MET A 364 -1.53 3.72 -7.00
N PRO A 365 -2.23 2.79 -7.71
CA PRO A 365 -1.73 1.43 -7.93
C PRO A 365 -0.30 1.37 -8.49
N GLY A 366 0.52 0.49 -7.94
CA GLY A 366 1.92 0.31 -8.34
C GLY A 366 2.88 1.40 -7.85
N THR A 367 2.47 2.28 -6.93
CA THR A 367 3.31 3.34 -6.37
C THR A 367 4.24 2.83 -5.28
N ILE A 368 5.53 3.12 -5.41
CA ILE A 368 6.50 2.98 -4.33
C ILE A 368 6.76 4.37 -3.74
N GLY A 369 6.31 4.63 -2.52
CA GLY A 369 6.65 5.85 -1.79
C GLY A 369 8.12 5.83 -1.37
N VAL A 370 8.88 6.88 -1.70
CA VAL A 370 10.31 6.98 -1.42
C VAL A 370 10.63 8.36 -0.88
N GLY A 371 11.55 8.44 0.07
CA GLY A 371 12.13 9.71 0.53
C GLY A 371 13.54 9.48 1.07
N TYR A 372 14.04 10.46 1.81
CA TYR A 372 15.34 10.41 2.45
C TYR A 372 15.18 10.34 3.96
N ASN A 373 15.39 9.16 4.57
CA ASN A 373 15.00 8.86 5.97
C ASN A 373 13.47 8.75 6.21
N SER A 374 12.69 8.62 5.14
CA SER A 374 11.24 8.63 5.19
C SER A 374 10.63 7.50 6.00
N ILE A 375 11.22 6.30 6.00
CA ILE A 375 10.64 5.14 6.73
C ILE A 375 10.64 5.37 8.24
N ARG A 376 11.55 6.20 8.76
CA ARG A 376 11.67 6.48 10.20
C ARG A 376 10.98 7.77 10.62
N PHE A 377 10.61 8.64 9.67
CA PHE A 377 10.03 9.94 9.96
C PHE A 377 8.77 10.22 9.14
N ASP A 378 8.89 10.54 7.85
CA ASP A 378 7.78 10.95 6.97
C ASP A 378 6.65 9.91 6.88
N ASP A 379 6.99 8.63 6.90
CA ASP A 379 6.02 7.55 6.92
C ASP A 379 5.25 7.50 8.23
N GLU A 380 5.90 7.83 9.36
CA GLU A 380 5.25 7.94 10.67
C GLU A 380 4.36 9.18 10.72
N VAL A 381 4.80 10.31 10.13
CA VAL A 381 3.96 11.51 9.95
C VAL A 381 2.73 11.17 9.13
N THR A 382 2.90 10.49 8.00
CA THR A 382 1.81 10.05 7.12
C THR A 382 0.84 9.12 7.86
N ARG A 383 1.35 8.16 8.63
CA ARG A 383 0.53 7.21 9.39
C ARG A 383 -0.32 7.90 10.46
N HIS A 384 0.27 8.81 11.24
CA HIS A 384 -0.47 9.56 12.26
C HIS A 384 -1.41 10.61 11.65
N LEU A 385 -1.02 11.25 10.54
CA LEU A 385 -1.90 12.11 9.75
C LEU A 385 -3.14 11.33 9.28
N PHE A 386 -2.94 10.15 8.70
CA PHE A 386 -4.00 9.29 8.19
C PHE A 386 -4.90 8.81 9.33
N TRP A 387 -4.31 8.37 10.44
CA TRP A 387 -5.02 7.98 11.65
C TRP A 387 -5.97 9.08 12.14
N ARG A 388 -5.47 10.31 12.36
CA ARG A 388 -6.28 11.45 12.80
C ARG A 388 -7.38 11.85 11.80
N ASN A 389 -7.21 11.50 10.53
CA ASN A 389 -8.14 11.81 9.44
C ASN A 389 -8.95 10.59 8.97
N LEU A 390 -9.07 9.58 9.84
CA LEU A 390 -9.90 8.38 9.66
C LEU A 390 -9.48 7.49 8.47
N ILE A 391 -8.32 7.74 7.89
CA ILE A 391 -7.74 7.00 6.75
C ILE A 391 -7.00 5.76 7.27
N ASP A 392 -7.02 4.65 6.54
CA ASP A 392 -6.19 3.50 6.89
C ASP A 392 -4.69 3.88 6.82
N PRO A 393 -3.95 3.81 7.95
CA PRO A 393 -2.56 4.28 7.99
C PRO A 393 -1.57 3.46 7.16
N TYR A 394 -1.93 2.23 6.79
CA TYR A 394 -1.02 1.23 6.24
C TYR A 394 -1.37 0.80 4.81
N ALA A 395 -2.61 0.98 4.36
CA ALA A 395 -3.11 0.48 3.07
C ALA A 395 -2.22 0.90 1.89
N ARG A 396 -1.83 2.18 1.85
CA ARG A 396 -0.93 2.74 0.82
C ARG A 396 0.45 2.07 0.74
N GLU A 397 0.83 1.30 1.76
CA GLU A 397 2.15 0.67 1.86
C GLU A 397 2.21 -0.73 1.22
N TRP A 398 1.07 -1.30 0.82
CA TRP A 398 1.01 -2.68 0.31
C TRP A 398 -0.17 -3.01 -0.60
N GLN A 399 -1.31 -2.32 -0.48
CA GLN A 399 -2.47 -2.56 -1.34
C GLN A 399 -2.16 -2.12 -2.78
N ASN A 400 -2.83 -2.74 -3.75
CA ASN A 400 -2.73 -2.37 -5.16
C ASN A 400 -1.28 -2.34 -5.71
N GLU A 401 -0.44 -3.28 -5.25
CA GLU A 401 0.98 -3.36 -5.60
C GLU A 401 1.81 -2.13 -5.16
N CYS A 402 1.28 -1.31 -4.26
CA CYS A 402 2.04 -0.24 -3.64
C CYS A 402 3.13 -0.80 -2.71
N GLY A 403 4.08 0.07 -2.37
CA GLY A 403 5.20 -0.26 -1.50
C GLY A 403 5.88 0.99 -0.98
N ARG A 404 6.96 0.78 -0.23
CA ARG A 404 7.79 1.88 0.31
C ARG A 404 9.25 1.55 0.18
N TRP A 405 10.08 2.59 0.11
CA TRP A 405 11.54 2.48 0.09
C TRP A 405 12.16 3.74 0.70
N ASP A 406 13.45 3.70 1.04
CA ASP A 406 14.16 4.81 1.67
C ASP A 406 15.58 4.86 1.13
N LEU A 407 16.00 6.04 0.67
CA LEU A 407 17.28 6.21 0.02
C LEU A 407 18.45 6.29 1.02
N LEU A 408 18.22 6.62 2.29
CA LEU A 408 19.30 6.88 3.25
C LEU A 408 20.18 5.63 3.50
N ASP A 409 19.58 4.47 3.74
CA ASP A 409 20.36 3.24 3.94
C ASP A 409 20.95 2.71 2.61
N VAL A 410 20.42 3.12 1.44
CA VAL A 410 21.06 2.90 0.13
C VAL A 410 22.33 3.72 0.00
N VAL A 411 22.31 5.00 0.40
CA VAL A 411 23.48 5.89 0.46
C VAL A 411 24.56 5.29 1.35
N ARG A 412 24.21 4.89 2.59
CA ARG A 412 25.15 4.26 3.52
C ARG A 412 25.76 2.98 2.94
N THR A 413 24.95 2.16 2.29
CA THR A 413 25.42 0.92 1.65
C THR A 413 26.36 1.21 0.50
N THR A 414 26.05 2.23 -0.31
CA THR A 414 26.90 2.67 -1.42
C THR A 414 28.25 3.15 -0.88
N TRP A 415 28.25 4.01 0.14
CA TRP A 415 29.48 4.47 0.78
C TRP A 415 30.34 3.34 1.35
N ALA A 416 29.70 2.42 2.09
CA ALA A 416 30.40 1.37 2.80
C ALA A 416 30.97 0.30 1.86
N LEU A 417 30.22 -0.03 0.80
CA LEU A 417 30.52 -1.18 -0.06
C LEU A 417 30.96 -0.79 -1.46
N ARG A 418 30.52 0.30 -2.07
CA ARG A 418 30.90 0.66 -3.45
C ARG A 418 30.95 2.20 -3.59
N PRO A 419 31.92 2.87 -2.93
CA PRO A 419 31.95 4.33 -2.85
C PRO A 419 32.32 5.02 -4.17
N ASP A 420 32.92 4.28 -5.10
CA ASP A 420 33.47 4.84 -6.34
C ASP A 420 32.38 5.50 -7.20
N GLY A 421 32.71 6.67 -7.77
CA GLY A 421 31.82 7.46 -8.61
C GLY A 421 30.92 8.46 -7.87
N ILE A 422 31.10 8.62 -6.56
CA ILE A 422 30.37 9.56 -5.72
C ILE A 422 31.36 10.29 -4.81
N GLU A 423 31.23 11.61 -4.70
CA GLU A 423 31.98 12.44 -3.77
C GLU A 423 31.34 12.40 -2.38
N TRP A 424 32.13 12.05 -1.37
CA TRP A 424 31.64 11.82 0.00
C TRP A 424 32.07 12.94 0.93
N PRO A 425 31.18 13.90 1.26
CA PRO A 425 31.52 15.05 2.08
C PRO A 425 31.83 14.65 3.52
N LYS A 426 32.57 15.53 4.20
CA LYS A 426 32.81 15.44 5.64
C LYS A 426 32.03 16.54 6.37
N ASN A 427 31.61 16.27 7.59
CA ASN A 427 31.03 17.26 8.50
C ASN A 427 32.13 18.12 9.16
N GLY A 428 31.72 19.06 10.03
CA GLY A 428 32.65 19.93 10.78
C GLY A 428 33.66 19.19 11.65
N ASP A 429 33.36 17.95 12.06
CA ASP A 429 34.26 17.08 12.84
C ASP A 429 35.20 16.22 11.96
N GLY A 430 35.17 16.40 10.65
CA GLY A 430 35.95 15.61 9.69
C GLY A 430 35.43 14.19 9.45
N LYS A 431 34.25 13.84 9.99
CA LYS A 431 33.58 12.55 9.77
C LYS A 431 32.73 12.57 8.50
N PRO A 432 32.52 11.44 7.81
CA PRO A 432 31.62 11.36 6.67
C PRO A 432 30.22 11.89 7.01
N SER A 433 29.64 12.71 6.13
CA SER A 433 28.29 13.22 6.29
C SER A 433 27.33 12.58 5.29
N PHE A 434 26.18 12.13 5.79
CA PHE A 434 25.07 11.63 4.99
C PHE A 434 23.89 12.59 5.01
N LYS A 435 24.11 13.88 5.29
CA LYS A 435 23.06 14.88 5.12
C LYS A 435 22.84 15.15 3.64
N LEU A 436 21.57 15.29 3.24
CA LEU A 436 21.21 15.49 1.84
C LEU A 436 21.81 16.79 1.27
N GLU A 437 21.78 17.88 2.05
CA GLU A 437 22.43 19.16 1.73
C GLU A 437 23.92 18.98 1.36
N HIS A 438 24.69 18.30 2.22
CA HIS A 438 26.13 18.12 2.03
C HIS A 438 26.43 17.22 0.82
N LEU A 439 25.67 16.13 0.65
CA LEU A 439 25.85 15.21 -0.48
C LEU A 439 25.50 15.88 -1.80
N SER A 440 24.43 16.67 -1.83
CA SER A 440 24.01 17.41 -3.01
C SER A 440 25.08 18.42 -3.43
N GLN A 441 25.56 19.22 -2.47
CA GLN A 441 26.62 20.20 -2.71
C GLN A 441 27.91 19.54 -3.22
N ALA A 442 28.38 18.47 -2.56
CA ALA A 442 29.63 17.81 -2.93
C ALA A 442 29.60 17.16 -4.31
N ASN A 443 28.42 16.79 -4.82
CA ASN A 443 28.24 16.14 -6.11
C ASN A 443 27.66 17.07 -7.18
N GLY A 444 27.57 18.38 -6.92
CA GLY A 444 27.06 19.37 -7.88
C GLY A 444 25.59 19.15 -8.27
N LEU A 445 24.78 18.59 -7.37
CA LEU A 445 23.36 18.36 -7.57
C LEU A 445 22.57 19.64 -7.24
N LEU A 446 21.53 19.93 -8.02
CA LEU A 446 20.66 21.08 -7.78
C LEU A 446 19.95 20.92 -6.43
N HIS A 447 20.12 21.91 -5.56
CA HIS A 447 19.50 22.01 -4.24
C HIS A 447 19.33 23.51 -3.95
N GLU A 448 18.23 24.11 -4.43
CA GLU A 448 18.05 25.57 -4.52
C GLU A 448 17.80 26.22 -3.15
N ALA A 449 17.06 25.54 -2.27
CA ALA A 449 16.86 25.92 -0.88
C ALA A 449 16.81 24.65 -0.01
N ALA A 450 17.68 24.56 1.00
CA ALA A 450 17.57 23.50 2.00
C ALA A 450 16.38 23.78 2.91
N HIS A 451 15.65 22.73 3.31
CA HIS A 451 14.43 22.82 4.11
C HIS A 451 13.24 23.44 3.37
N ASP A 452 13.20 23.22 2.05
CA ASP A 452 12.00 23.31 1.23
C ASP A 452 11.69 21.91 0.70
N ALA A 453 10.49 21.39 1.00
CA ALA A 453 10.16 20.00 0.73
C ALA A 453 10.34 19.62 -0.75
N LEU A 454 10.04 20.55 -1.69
CA LEU A 454 10.18 20.27 -3.12
C LEU A 454 11.65 20.20 -3.56
N SER A 455 12.47 21.12 -3.06
CA SER A 455 13.92 21.12 -3.27
C SER A 455 14.55 19.82 -2.74
N ASP A 456 14.18 19.37 -1.54
CA ASP A 456 14.68 18.12 -0.94
C ASP A 456 14.21 16.88 -1.71
N VAL A 457 12.98 16.87 -2.25
CA VAL A 457 12.51 15.81 -3.15
C VAL A 457 13.35 15.76 -4.43
N ARG A 458 13.64 16.90 -5.07
CA ARG A 458 14.48 16.95 -6.28
C ARG A 458 15.91 16.52 -6.00
N ALA A 459 16.49 16.95 -4.88
CA ALA A 459 17.81 16.52 -4.44
C ALA A 459 17.87 15.00 -4.20
N THR A 460 16.82 14.44 -3.59
CA THR A 460 16.70 12.98 -3.37
C THR A 460 16.65 12.21 -4.70
N ILE A 461 15.86 12.67 -5.67
CA ILE A 461 15.81 12.07 -7.01
C ILE A 461 17.18 12.15 -7.70
N ALA A 462 17.84 13.31 -7.64
CA ALA A 462 19.14 13.53 -8.24
C ALA A 462 20.21 12.59 -7.64
N LEU A 463 20.20 12.42 -6.31
CA LEU A 463 21.09 11.50 -5.62
C LEU A 463 20.79 10.03 -5.98
N ALA A 464 19.52 9.65 -6.10
CA ALA A 464 19.12 8.32 -6.56
C ALA A 464 19.62 8.04 -7.98
N ARG A 465 19.50 9.01 -8.91
CA ARG A 465 20.04 8.92 -10.27
C ARG A 465 21.57 8.78 -10.25
N LEU A 466 22.27 9.57 -9.44
CA LEU A 466 23.72 9.47 -9.29
C LEU A 466 24.16 8.07 -8.83
N ILE A 467 23.55 7.55 -7.77
CA ILE A 467 23.86 6.20 -7.25
C ILE A 467 23.53 5.13 -8.28
N ARG A 468 22.39 5.23 -8.96
CA ARG A 468 22.00 4.26 -9.99
C ARG A 468 22.98 4.26 -11.17
N ASN A 469 23.49 5.42 -11.58
CA ASN A 469 24.45 5.54 -12.67
C ASN A 469 25.83 5.01 -12.27
N ALA A 470 26.32 5.36 -11.08
CA ALA A 470 27.62 4.92 -10.58
C ALA A 470 27.62 3.43 -10.20
N GLN A 471 26.56 2.95 -9.55
CA GLN A 471 26.49 1.63 -8.92
C GLN A 471 25.15 0.90 -9.21
N PRO A 472 24.82 0.61 -10.48
CA PRO A 472 23.50 0.10 -10.88
C PRO A 472 23.11 -1.23 -10.23
N ARG A 473 24.07 -2.15 -10.08
CA ARG A 473 23.81 -3.46 -9.45
C ARG A 473 23.52 -3.34 -7.96
N LEU A 474 24.17 -2.40 -7.27
CA LEU A 474 23.92 -2.13 -5.85
C LEU A 474 22.54 -1.49 -5.69
N PHE A 475 22.22 -0.50 -6.53
CA PHE A 475 20.90 0.15 -6.54
C PHE A 475 19.78 -0.89 -6.73
N ASP A 476 19.88 -1.76 -7.74
CA ASP A 476 18.90 -2.82 -8.00
C ASP A 476 18.76 -3.80 -6.82
N PHE A 477 19.88 -4.15 -6.18
CA PHE A 477 19.89 -5.04 -5.02
C PHE A 477 19.20 -4.39 -3.82
N CYS A 478 19.55 -3.15 -3.47
CA CYS A 478 18.93 -2.40 -2.39
C CYS A 478 17.43 -2.17 -2.65
N PHE A 479 17.05 -1.90 -3.90
CA PHE A 479 15.65 -1.75 -4.29
C PHE A 479 14.85 -3.05 -4.11
N ALA A 480 15.45 -4.20 -4.42
CA ALA A 480 14.81 -5.49 -4.21
C ALA A 480 14.52 -5.76 -2.72
N LEU A 481 15.40 -5.31 -1.81
CA LEU A 481 15.25 -5.46 -0.37
C LEU A 481 14.10 -4.68 0.26
N ARG A 482 13.42 -3.80 -0.50
CA ARG A 482 12.17 -3.19 -0.03
C ARG A 482 11.07 -4.23 0.24
N LYS A 483 11.13 -5.38 -0.42
CA LYS A 483 10.17 -6.48 -0.26
C LYS A 483 10.61 -7.43 0.84
N LYS A 484 9.69 -7.76 1.75
CA LYS A 484 9.96 -8.66 2.89
C LYS A 484 10.47 -10.02 2.41
N GLU A 485 9.92 -10.53 1.33
CA GLU A 485 10.30 -11.83 0.75
C GLU A 485 11.77 -11.84 0.32
N ARG A 486 12.26 -10.72 -0.22
CA ARG A 486 13.67 -10.60 -0.58
C ARG A 486 14.57 -10.53 0.64
N VAL A 487 14.18 -9.80 1.68
CA VAL A 487 14.91 -9.72 2.95
C VAL A 487 15.01 -11.11 3.58
N LEU A 488 13.90 -11.85 3.63
CA LEU A 488 13.86 -13.23 4.14
C LEU A 488 14.76 -14.17 3.33
N ALA A 489 14.81 -14.01 2.01
CA ALA A 489 15.73 -14.79 1.17
C ALA A 489 17.21 -14.51 1.47
N GLU A 490 17.58 -13.26 1.81
CA GLU A 490 18.94 -12.93 2.26
C GLU A 490 19.24 -13.48 3.65
N ILE A 491 18.27 -13.47 4.57
CA ILE A 491 18.42 -14.07 5.91
C ILE A 491 18.63 -15.60 5.77
N GLY A 492 17.77 -16.27 5.02
CA GLY A 492 17.76 -17.73 4.86
C GLY A 492 17.05 -18.45 6.00
N ASP A 493 16.84 -19.76 5.84
CA ASP A 493 16.07 -20.56 6.80
C ASP A 493 16.88 -20.96 8.05
N ALA A 494 18.19 -21.16 7.88
CA ALA A 494 19.10 -21.54 8.96
C ALA A 494 19.93 -20.32 9.43
N PRO A 495 20.15 -20.16 10.75
CA PRO A 495 21.02 -19.11 11.28
C PRO A 495 22.41 -19.18 10.66
N ARG A 496 22.89 -18.03 10.18
CA ARG A 496 24.20 -17.83 9.57
C ARG A 496 24.62 -16.38 9.72
N PRO A 497 25.92 -16.05 9.56
CA PRO A 497 26.34 -14.66 9.60
C PRO A 497 25.76 -13.88 8.41
N LEU A 498 25.28 -12.68 8.67
CA LEU A 498 24.68 -11.77 7.69
C LEU A 498 25.42 -10.44 7.75
N LEU A 499 25.67 -9.80 6.61
CA LEU A 499 26.13 -8.42 6.60
C LEU A 499 24.92 -7.49 6.70
N HIS A 500 24.92 -6.57 7.66
CA HIS A 500 23.84 -5.62 7.88
C HIS A 500 24.37 -4.18 7.87
N VAL A 501 23.76 -3.30 7.06
CA VAL A 501 24.07 -1.87 7.03
C VAL A 501 22.93 -1.10 7.71
N SER A 502 23.28 -0.20 8.62
CA SER A 502 22.33 0.60 9.40
C SER A 502 23.03 1.77 10.06
N GLY A 503 22.36 2.93 10.13
CA GLY A 503 22.85 4.11 10.87
C GLY A 503 23.06 3.93 12.38
N MET A 504 22.58 2.82 12.97
CA MET A 504 22.89 2.45 14.36
C MET A 504 24.31 1.92 14.55
N TYR A 505 24.99 1.54 13.46
CA TYR A 505 26.43 1.27 13.49
C TYR A 505 27.16 2.57 13.17
N GLY A 506 28.21 2.86 13.92
CA GLY A 506 28.96 4.10 13.76
C GLY A 506 29.61 4.21 12.38
N VAL A 507 29.80 5.46 11.96
CA VAL A 507 30.37 5.77 10.63
C VAL A 507 31.79 5.24 10.51
N GLU A 508 32.56 5.21 11.61
CA GLU A 508 33.90 4.63 11.65
C GLU A 508 33.93 3.14 11.30
N ARG A 509 32.80 2.43 11.45
CA ARG A 509 32.62 1.02 11.08
C ARG A 509 31.94 0.82 9.72
N GLY A 510 31.90 1.84 8.87
CA GLY A 510 31.20 1.73 7.58
C GLY A 510 29.67 1.75 7.71
N CYS A 511 29.10 2.13 8.87
CA CYS A 511 27.70 1.88 9.20
C CYS A 511 27.27 0.41 9.02
N LEU A 512 28.18 -0.55 9.20
CA LEU A 512 27.92 -1.96 8.99
C LEU A 512 28.40 -2.83 10.15
N ALA A 513 27.83 -4.03 10.21
CA ALA A 513 28.28 -5.11 11.07
C ALA A 513 28.01 -6.46 10.39
N VAL A 514 28.81 -7.47 10.73
CA VAL A 514 28.45 -8.87 10.46
C VAL A 514 27.71 -9.39 11.68
N VAL A 515 26.48 -9.86 11.47
CA VAL A 515 25.54 -10.17 12.55
C VAL A 515 25.06 -11.61 12.51
N TRP A 516 24.69 -12.15 13.67
CA TRP A 516 24.12 -13.48 13.81
C TRP A 516 22.66 -13.42 14.26
N PRO A 517 21.71 -14.11 13.60
CA PRO A 517 20.32 -14.23 14.06
C PRO A 517 20.21 -14.95 15.41
N LEU A 518 19.71 -14.24 16.44
CA LEU A 518 19.43 -14.79 17.77
C LEU A 518 18.04 -15.41 17.89
N GLY A 519 17.11 -14.96 17.03
CA GLY A 519 15.72 -15.41 17.02
C GLY A 519 14.75 -14.29 16.68
N TRP A 520 13.52 -14.65 16.34
CA TRP A 520 12.44 -13.69 16.10
C TRP A 520 11.96 -13.08 17.41
N HIS A 521 11.62 -11.80 17.38
CA HIS A 521 11.04 -11.09 18.52
C HIS A 521 9.75 -11.79 18.97
N PRO A 522 9.50 -11.95 20.29
CA PRO A 522 8.41 -12.79 20.80
C PRO A 522 7.00 -12.31 20.41
N THR A 523 6.79 -11.00 20.29
CA THR A 523 5.49 -10.40 19.92
C THR A 523 5.46 -9.79 18.50
N ASN A 524 6.55 -9.19 18.02
CA ASN A 524 6.64 -8.57 16.71
C ASN A 524 7.18 -9.53 15.63
N LYS A 525 6.28 -10.13 14.86
CA LYS A 525 6.63 -11.07 13.78
C LYS A 525 7.51 -10.50 12.65
N ASN A 526 7.69 -9.18 12.55
CA ASN A 526 8.53 -8.56 11.53
C ASN A 526 9.93 -8.22 12.06
N GLU A 527 10.27 -8.61 13.28
CA GLU A 527 11.50 -8.18 13.94
C GLU A 527 12.39 -9.37 14.28
N LEU A 528 13.61 -9.35 13.75
CA LEU A 528 14.64 -10.35 14.00
C LEU A 528 15.69 -9.77 14.95
N LEU A 529 15.93 -10.43 16.08
CA LEU A 529 17.01 -10.09 16.99
C LEU A 529 18.33 -10.62 16.43
N VAL A 530 19.36 -9.77 16.42
CA VAL A 530 20.68 -10.11 15.90
C VAL A 530 21.78 -9.67 16.85
N TRP A 531 22.85 -10.46 16.91
CA TRP A 531 24.08 -10.17 17.64
C TRP A 531 25.15 -9.63 16.69
N ASP A 532 25.88 -8.57 17.07
CA ASP A 532 27.06 -8.12 16.34
C ASP A 532 28.26 -9.04 16.62
N LEU A 533 28.70 -9.80 15.61
CA LEU A 533 29.77 -10.78 15.74
C LEU A 533 31.16 -10.15 15.88
N ALA A 534 31.29 -8.82 15.91
CA ALA A 534 32.51 -8.17 16.41
C ALA A 534 32.76 -8.47 17.91
N CYS A 535 31.71 -8.83 18.65
CA CYS A 535 31.75 -9.15 20.08
C CYS A 535 31.48 -10.64 20.31
N ASP A 536 32.04 -11.20 21.40
CA ASP A 536 31.89 -12.63 21.72
C ASP A 536 30.48 -12.93 22.24
N PRO A 537 29.67 -13.75 21.54
CA PRO A 537 28.30 -14.07 21.94
C PRO A 537 28.20 -14.91 23.22
N ALA A 538 29.29 -15.54 23.68
CA ALA A 538 29.29 -16.28 24.94
C ALA A 538 28.83 -15.42 26.13
N GLU A 539 29.13 -14.12 26.11
CA GLU A 539 28.71 -13.16 27.14
C GLU A 539 27.19 -13.16 27.36
N LEU A 540 26.40 -13.41 26.30
CA LEU A 540 24.95 -13.40 26.39
C LEU A 540 24.40 -14.63 27.12
N PHE A 541 25.08 -15.77 27.04
CA PHE A 541 24.53 -17.07 27.47
C PHE A 541 24.53 -17.25 28.98
N ASP A 542 25.41 -16.54 29.69
CA ASP A 542 25.52 -16.58 31.15
C ASP A 542 24.55 -15.59 31.83
N LEU A 543 23.82 -14.76 31.06
CA LEU A 543 22.95 -13.72 31.60
C LEU A 543 21.49 -14.20 31.73
N GLY A 544 20.88 -13.89 32.88
CA GLY A 544 19.43 -14.00 33.07
C GLY A 544 18.67 -12.87 32.35
N ALA A 545 17.35 -13.06 32.17
CA ALA A 545 16.50 -12.10 31.47
C ALA A 545 16.53 -10.68 32.06
N GLU A 546 16.60 -10.55 33.39
CA GLU A 546 16.69 -9.24 34.07
C GLU A 546 17.99 -8.49 33.73
N ALA A 547 19.13 -9.17 33.78
CA ALA A 547 20.43 -8.59 33.44
C ALA A 547 20.50 -8.20 31.96
N ILE A 548 19.94 -9.02 31.07
CA ILE A 548 19.80 -8.67 29.65
C ILE A 548 18.92 -7.43 29.50
N ARG A 549 17.79 -7.36 30.21
CA ARG A 549 16.85 -6.23 30.13
C ARG A 549 17.50 -4.93 30.55
N GLU A 550 18.18 -4.92 31.70
CA GLU A 550 18.94 -3.78 32.21
C GLU A 550 19.95 -3.29 31.16
N ARG A 551 20.77 -4.20 30.63
CA ARG A 551 21.81 -3.85 29.66
C ARG A 551 21.27 -3.40 28.30
N LEU A 552 20.05 -3.78 27.91
CA LEU A 552 19.45 -3.38 26.63
C LEU A 552 18.67 -2.07 26.69
N PHE A 553 17.96 -1.81 27.78
CA PHE A 553 17.00 -0.72 27.89
C PHE A 553 17.44 0.43 28.80
N THR A 554 18.51 0.28 29.59
CA THR A 554 19.13 1.39 30.32
C THR A 554 20.04 2.20 29.40
N ARG A 555 20.05 3.54 29.55
CA ARG A 555 20.95 4.38 28.76
C ARG A 555 22.40 4.07 29.16
N SER A 556 23.32 4.10 28.19
CA SER A 556 24.72 3.73 28.46
C SER A 556 25.38 4.55 29.55
N ALA A 557 24.99 5.81 29.75
CA ALA A 557 25.50 6.67 30.81
C ALA A 557 24.97 6.31 32.22
N GLU A 558 23.92 5.49 32.30
CA GLU A 558 23.27 5.06 33.54
C GLU A 558 23.64 3.61 33.91
N LEU A 559 24.38 2.90 33.05
CA LEU A 559 24.88 1.57 33.36
C LEU A 559 25.98 1.66 34.42
N ALA A 560 26.02 0.66 35.31
CA ALA A 560 27.05 0.57 36.34
C ALA A 560 28.47 0.54 35.72
N GLU A 561 29.44 1.13 36.42
CA GLU A 561 30.83 1.18 35.98
C GLU A 561 31.35 -0.23 35.66
N GLY A 562 31.94 -0.41 34.47
CA GLY A 562 32.38 -1.72 33.97
C GLY A 562 31.31 -2.54 33.22
N THR A 563 30.04 -2.11 33.21
CA THR A 563 28.97 -2.77 32.45
C THR A 563 28.78 -2.09 31.09
N THR A 564 28.83 -2.88 30.02
CA THR A 564 28.62 -2.39 28.65
C THR A 564 27.23 -2.74 28.13
N ARG A 565 26.73 -1.97 27.16
CA ARG A 565 25.51 -2.33 26.44
C ARG A 565 25.73 -3.64 25.67
N LEU A 566 24.76 -4.54 25.72
CA LEU A 566 24.84 -5.77 24.92
C LEU A 566 24.81 -5.43 23.42
N PRO A 567 25.63 -6.08 22.59
CA PRO A 567 25.71 -5.86 21.14
C PRO A 567 24.54 -6.53 20.38
N VAL A 568 23.34 -6.43 20.95
CA VAL A 568 22.09 -6.89 20.34
C VAL A 568 21.44 -5.72 19.61
N LYS A 569 21.00 -5.98 18.39
CA LYS A 569 20.19 -5.06 17.60
C LYS A 569 18.99 -5.83 17.05
N SER A 570 17.94 -5.13 16.66
CA SER A 570 16.85 -5.71 15.87
C SER A 570 16.82 -5.26 14.40
N ILE A 571 16.43 -6.16 13.52
CA ILE A 571 16.20 -5.95 12.10
C ILE A 571 14.70 -6.04 11.84
N HIS A 572 14.11 -4.95 11.35
CA HIS A 572 12.69 -4.89 11.00
C HIS A 572 12.51 -5.18 9.50
N ILE A 573 12.07 -6.38 9.13
CA ILE A 573 12.01 -6.83 7.74
C ILE A 573 11.02 -6.02 6.88
N ASN A 574 10.09 -5.30 7.50
CA ASN A 574 9.11 -4.45 6.85
C ASN A 574 9.56 -2.98 6.68
N LYS A 575 10.80 -2.65 7.05
CA LYS A 575 11.38 -1.31 6.98
C LYS A 575 12.55 -1.24 5.97
N ALA A 576 12.43 -2.00 4.87
CA ALA A 576 13.44 -2.11 3.81
C ALA A 576 14.91 -2.25 4.30
N PRO A 577 15.21 -3.12 5.28
CA PRO A 577 16.54 -3.18 5.88
C PRO A 577 17.57 -3.72 4.89
N ILE A 578 18.78 -3.19 4.94
CA ILE A 578 19.90 -3.71 4.16
C ILE A 578 20.48 -4.93 4.84
N VAL A 579 20.11 -6.11 4.36
CA VAL A 579 20.64 -7.41 4.82
C VAL A 579 21.22 -8.14 3.62
N ILE A 580 22.43 -8.66 3.77
CA ILE A 580 23.18 -9.33 2.71
C ILE A 580 23.66 -10.68 3.22
N GLY A 581 23.13 -11.77 2.67
CA GLY A 581 23.49 -13.13 3.06
C GLY A 581 24.80 -13.63 2.47
N ASN A 582 25.34 -12.94 1.45
CA ASN A 582 26.63 -13.27 0.85
C ASN A 582 27.72 -12.33 1.39
N LEU A 583 28.47 -12.80 2.40
CA LEU A 583 29.54 -12.01 3.04
C LEU A 583 30.64 -11.58 2.07
N LYS A 584 30.87 -12.30 0.96
CA LYS A 584 31.84 -11.93 -0.10
C LYS A 584 31.52 -10.59 -0.77
N THR A 585 30.34 -10.02 -0.50
CA THR A 585 29.99 -8.68 -0.95
C THR A 585 30.90 -7.62 -0.32
N LEU A 586 31.32 -7.84 0.94
CA LEU A 586 32.34 -7.06 1.62
C LEU A 586 33.72 -7.54 1.16
N GLN A 587 34.40 -6.73 0.35
CA GLN A 587 35.70 -7.09 -0.19
C GLN A 587 36.81 -6.98 0.88
N PRO A 588 37.93 -7.69 0.76
CA PRO A 588 39.01 -7.65 1.76
C PRO A 588 39.50 -6.24 2.11
N ALA A 589 39.69 -5.36 1.11
CA ALA A 589 40.09 -3.97 1.36
C ALA A 589 39.05 -3.16 2.15
N GLN A 590 37.77 -3.50 2.02
CA GLN A 590 36.69 -2.84 2.76
C GLN A 590 36.57 -3.41 4.17
N ALA A 591 36.75 -4.73 4.31
CA ALA A 591 36.81 -5.37 5.61
C ALA A 591 37.96 -4.78 6.45
N GLU A 592 39.15 -4.63 5.86
CA GLU A 592 40.29 -3.96 6.50
C GLU A 592 39.96 -2.50 6.85
N ARG A 593 39.42 -1.73 5.89
CA ARG A 593 39.03 -0.32 6.11
C ARG A 593 38.06 -0.14 7.27
N TRP A 594 37.11 -1.05 7.45
CA TRP A 594 36.07 -0.97 8.48
C TRP A 594 36.37 -1.80 9.74
N GLY A 595 37.57 -2.40 9.84
CA GLY A 595 37.98 -3.19 10.99
C GLY A 595 37.20 -4.49 11.17
N VAL A 596 36.72 -5.10 10.09
CA VAL A 596 36.03 -6.41 10.11
C VAL A 596 37.06 -7.52 10.00
N ASP A 597 37.35 -8.19 11.11
CA ASP A 597 38.21 -9.38 11.15
C ASP A 597 37.37 -10.67 10.97
N PHE A 598 37.40 -11.23 9.75
CA PHE A 598 36.67 -12.44 9.43
C PHE A 598 37.09 -13.66 10.27
N ALA A 599 38.33 -13.75 10.75
CA ALA A 599 38.74 -14.85 11.61
C ALA A 599 38.04 -14.77 12.98
N THR A 600 37.92 -13.57 13.54
CA THR A 600 37.11 -13.32 14.74
C THR A 600 35.63 -13.58 14.49
N ILE A 601 35.08 -13.12 13.36
CA ILE A 601 33.67 -13.38 12.99
C ILE A 601 33.39 -14.89 12.92
N GLU A 602 34.26 -15.67 12.27
CA GLU A 602 34.10 -17.12 12.14
C GLU A 602 34.14 -17.82 13.51
N ARG A 603 35.06 -17.43 14.39
CA ARG A 603 35.15 -17.94 15.75
C ARG A 603 33.88 -17.64 16.56
N HIS A 604 33.42 -16.39 16.54
CA HIS A 604 32.19 -16.00 17.25
C HIS A 604 30.94 -16.64 16.65
N ALA A 605 30.88 -16.83 15.32
CA ALA A 605 29.79 -17.54 14.67
C ALA A 605 29.71 -19.02 15.11
N ALA A 606 30.86 -19.68 15.29
CA ALA A 606 30.92 -21.04 15.83
C ALA A 606 30.39 -21.11 17.27
N VAL A 607 30.71 -20.11 18.11
CA VAL A 607 30.14 -19.99 19.46
C VAL A 607 28.63 -19.77 19.40
N ALA A 608 28.15 -18.85 18.56
CA ALA A 608 26.73 -18.56 18.38
C ALA A 608 25.93 -19.76 17.82
N GLN A 609 26.55 -20.59 16.99
CA GLN A 609 25.93 -21.81 16.47
C GLN A 609 25.68 -22.84 17.58
N GLY A 610 26.53 -22.87 18.61
CA GLY A 610 26.36 -23.69 19.82
C GLY A 610 25.52 -23.05 20.92
N ALA A 611 24.86 -21.90 20.65
CA ALA A 611 24.08 -21.17 21.63
C ALA A 611 22.92 -22.02 22.22
N PRO A 612 22.58 -21.85 23.51
CA PRO A 612 21.37 -22.43 24.08
C PRO A 612 20.11 -21.82 23.44
N ASP A 613 18.98 -22.51 23.56
CA ASP A 613 17.69 -21.97 23.13
C ASP A 613 17.25 -20.83 24.06
N MET A 614 17.30 -19.60 23.54
CA MET A 614 16.97 -18.39 24.30
C MET A 614 15.53 -17.90 24.10
N ARG A 615 14.64 -18.67 23.46
CA ARG A 615 13.26 -18.22 23.16
C ARG A 615 12.50 -17.76 24.39
N GLU A 616 12.60 -18.51 25.49
CA GLU A 616 11.94 -18.16 26.75
C GLU A 616 12.60 -16.94 27.41
N THR A 617 13.93 -16.84 27.35
CA THR A 617 14.66 -15.65 27.81
C THR A 617 14.19 -14.40 27.06
N TRP A 618 14.07 -14.45 25.74
CA TRP A 618 13.56 -13.32 24.95
C TRP A 618 12.12 -12.96 25.31
N ARG A 619 11.26 -13.96 25.55
CA ARG A 619 9.88 -13.72 26.02
C ARG A 619 9.87 -12.94 27.34
N GLN A 620 10.76 -13.26 28.27
CA GLN A 620 10.89 -12.54 29.53
C GLN A 620 11.52 -11.16 29.36
N VAL A 621 12.62 -11.04 28.60
CA VAL A 621 13.31 -9.76 28.33
C VAL A 621 12.35 -8.73 27.72
N TYR A 622 11.56 -9.14 26.73
CA TYR A 622 10.61 -8.28 26.03
C TYR A 622 9.18 -8.33 26.58
N ALA A 623 8.96 -8.95 27.74
CA ALA A 623 7.72 -8.77 28.47
C ALA A 623 7.63 -7.30 28.89
N ARG A 624 6.66 -6.57 28.34
CA ARG A 624 6.42 -5.16 28.66
C ARG A 624 5.09 -5.02 29.36
N GLU A 625 5.11 -4.38 30.52
CA GLU A 625 3.97 -3.65 31.05
C GLU A 625 3.99 -2.27 30.37
N LEU A 626 3.27 -2.14 29.26
CA LEU A 626 3.10 -0.84 28.61
C LEU A 626 1.96 -0.12 29.34
N GLU A 627 2.25 1.06 29.88
CA GLU A 627 1.18 1.98 30.23
C GLU A 627 0.37 2.30 28.97
N PRO A 628 -0.95 2.17 29.00
CA PRO A 628 -1.78 2.48 27.85
C PRO A 628 -1.63 3.97 27.51
N ILE A 629 -1.29 4.26 26.24
CA ILE A 629 -1.30 5.63 25.75
C ILE A 629 -2.76 6.10 25.75
N ALA A 630 -3.08 7.03 26.66
CA ALA A 630 -4.44 7.54 26.82
C ALA A 630 -4.86 8.43 25.64
N ASP A 631 -3.93 9.22 25.11
CA ASP A 631 -4.21 10.14 24.00
C ASP A 631 -4.50 9.40 22.69
N VAL A 632 -5.72 9.49 22.17
CA VAL A 632 -6.10 8.78 20.94
C VAL A 632 -5.29 9.22 19.72
N ASP A 633 -4.82 10.47 19.65
CA ASP A 633 -3.99 10.94 18.53
C ASP A 633 -2.62 10.22 18.48
N GLN A 634 -2.08 9.91 19.65
CA GLN A 634 -0.79 9.24 19.81
C GLN A 634 -0.92 7.70 19.84
N ASN A 635 -2.13 7.19 20.08
CA ASN A 635 -2.41 5.77 20.26
C ASN A 635 -2.71 5.02 18.95
N LEU A 636 -2.02 5.33 17.86
CA LEU A 636 -2.11 4.56 16.60
C LEU A 636 -1.74 3.08 16.82
N TYR A 637 -0.64 2.84 17.54
CA TYR A 637 -0.06 1.52 17.73
C TYR A 637 -0.70 0.70 18.87
N GLY A 638 -1.78 1.18 19.50
CA GLY A 638 -2.54 0.44 20.51
C GLY A 638 -3.30 -0.78 19.98
N GLY A 639 -3.40 -0.94 18.66
CA GLY A 639 -4.06 -2.07 18.01
C GLY A 639 -4.42 -1.79 16.56
N PHE A 640 -4.67 -2.84 15.79
CA PHE A 640 -5.20 -2.70 14.42
C PHE A 640 -6.71 -2.54 14.45
N VAL A 641 -7.20 -1.58 13.66
CA VAL A 641 -8.65 -1.36 13.43
C VAL A 641 -9.24 -2.57 12.69
N SER A 642 -10.43 -3.00 13.13
CA SER A 642 -11.15 -4.11 12.51
C SER A 642 -11.58 -3.78 11.07
N ASN A 643 -11.88 -4.81 10.26
CA ASN A 643 -12.36 -4.56 8.89
C ASN A 643 -13.73 -3.86 8.88
N ASP A 644 -14.57 -4.11 9.88
CA ASP A 644 -15.88 -3.48 10.01
C ASP A 644 -15.75 -1.99 10.35
N ASP A 645 -14.98 -1.67 11.39
CA ASP A 645 -14.71 -0.28 11.74
C ASP A 645 -14.03 0.46 10.58
N ARG A 646 -13.09 -0.16 9.87
CA ARG A 646 -12.45 0.45 8.68
C ARG A 646 -13.45 0.80 7.60
N ARG A 647 -14.43 -0.07 7.34
CA ARG A 647 -15.50 0.22 6.37
C ARG A 647 -16.35 1.41 6.83
N THR A 648 -16.72 1.43 8.12
CA THR A 648 -17.45 2.56 8.71
C THR A 648 -16.64 3.86 8.57
N LEU A 649 -15.35 3.86 8.90
CA LEU A 649 -14.47 5.02 8.74
C LEU A 649 -14.41 5.51 7.28
N ASN A 650 -14.29 4.58 6.32
CA ASN A 650 -14.30 4.93 4.90
C ASN A 650 -15.62 5.57 4.45
N GLU A 651 -16.76 5.10 4.97
CA GLU A 651 -18.06 5.71 4.71
C GLU A 651 -18.14 7.12 5.33
N LEU A 652 -17.76 7.28 6.59
CA LEU A 652 -17.79 8.55 7.31
C LEU A 652 -16.98 9.65 6.60
N ARG A 653 -15.82 9.30 6.04
CA ARG A 653 -14.96 10.24 5.30
C ARG A 653 -15.62 10.85 4.05
N THR A 654 -16.68 10.24 3.53
CA THR A 654 -17.43 10.75 2.37
C THR A 654 -18.51 11.77 2.73
N LEU A 655 -18.80 11.92 4.03
CA LEU A 655 -19.90 12.74 4.53
C LEU A 655 -19.48 14.18 4.81
N SER A 656 -20.44 15.10 4.74
CA SER A 656 -20.25 16.48 5.19
C SER A 656 -20.19 16.58 6.72
N GLY A 657 -19.65 17.69 7.25
CA GLY A 657 -19.67 17.96 8.70
C GLY A 657 -21.08 17.89 9.31
N GLU A 658 -22.09 18.45 8.62
CA GLU A 658 -23.49 18.38 9.06
C GLU A 658 -24.06 16.96 9.12
N GLN A 659 -23.66 16.10 8.18
CA GLN A 659 -24.05 14.69 8.18
C GLN A 659 -23.35 13.94 9.32
N LEU A 660 -22.05 14.19 9.51
CA LEU A 660 -21.27 13.59 10.60
C LEU A 660 -21.83 13.95 11.97
N ALA A 661 -22.26 15.21 12.17
CA ALA A 661 -22.86 15.68 13.44
C ALA A 661 -24.16 14.97 13.81
N ARG A 662 -24.83 14.28 12.88
CA ARG A 662 -26.09 13.55 13.14
C ARG A 662 -25.88 12.05 13.38
N LEU A 663 -24.66 11.56 13.20
CA LEU A 663 -24.36 10.13 13.21
C LEU A 663 -23.70 9.71 14.53
N HIS A 664 -24.12 8.56 15.04
CA HIS A 664 -23.57 7.93 16.23
C HIS A 664 -23.17 6.49 15.86
N PRO A 665 -22.06 6.33 15.12
CA PRO A 665 -21.59 5.00 14.73
C PRO A 665 -21.15 4.22 15.97
N ASP A 666 -21.50 2.93 15.99
CA ASP A 666 -21.04 2.00 17.02
C ASP A 666 -19.72 1.36 16.55
N PHE A 667 -18.63 1.63 17.28
CA PHE A 667 -17.30 1.14 16.95
C PHE A 667 -16.90 0.02 17.90
N ALA A 668 -16.29 -1.04 17.37
CA ALA A 668 -15.71 -2.08 18.23
C ALA A 668 -14.41 -1.60 18.90
N ASP A 669 -13.68 -0.70 18.25
CA ASP A 669 -12.47 -0.08 18.77
C ASP A 669 -12.80 1.17 19.60
N ALA A 670 -12.50 1.10 20.91
CA ALA A 670 -12.80 2.14 21.88
C ALA A 670 -12.09 3.49 21.62
N ARG A 671 -11.08 3.52 20.75
CA ARG A 671 -10.37 4.76 20.38
C ARG A 671 -11.14 5.61 19.38
N LEU A 672 -11.97 4.98 18.54
CA LEU A 672 -12.59 5.62 17.37
C LEU A 672 -13.68 6.65 17.70
N PRO A 673 -14.50 6.51 18.77
CA PRO A 673 -15.45 7.56 19.14
C PRO A 673 -14.78 8.92 19.40
N GLU A 674 -13.75 8.94 20.24
CA GLU A 674 -12.97 10.15 20.56
C GLU A 674 -12.20 10.66 19.34
N LEU A 675 -11.64 9.75 18.53
CA LEU A 675 -10.95 10.13 17.29
C LEU A 675 -11.89 10.83 16.29
N LEU A 676 -13.13 10.33 16.15
CA LEU A 676 -14.15 10.93 15.30
C LEU A 676 -14.60 12.30 15.83
N PHE A 677 -14.78 12.43 17.14
CA PHE A 677 -15.07 13.71 17.79
C PHE A 677 -13.99 14.76 17.46
N ARG A 678 -12.70 14.42 17.69
CA ARG A 678 -11.59 15.34 17.39
C ARG A 678 -11.44 15.64 15.90
N TYR A 679 -11.67 14.66 15.04
CA TYR A 679 -11.72 14.87 13.59
C TYR A 679 -12.77 15.92 13.23
N ARG A 680 -13.98 15.85 13.81
CA ARG A 680 -15.03 16.85 13.60
C ARG A 680 -14.65 18.20 14.18
N ALA A 681 -14.19 18.27 15.42
CA ALA A 681 -13.85 19.53 16.07
C ALA A 681 -12.74 20.31 15.33
N ARG A 682 -11.74 19.60 14.78
CA ARG A 682 -10.65 20.23 14.01
C ARG A 682 -11.08 20.70 12.61
N ASN A 683 -11.93 19.94 11.93
CA ASN A 683 -12.20 20.15 10.51
C ASN A 683 -13.57 20.78 10.22
N PHE A 684 -14.51 20.69 11.16
CA PHE A 684 -15.89 21.16 11.05
C PHE A 684 -16.38 21.76 12.39
N PRO A 685 -15.65 22.73 12.99
CA PRO A 685 -15.97 23.27 14.32
C PRO A 685 -17.37 23.86 14.42
N ASP A 686 -17.88 24.45 13.33
CA ASP A 686 -19.23 25.04 13.27
C ASP A 686 -20.37 24.01 13.41
N THR A 687 -20.03 22.71 13.41
CA THR A 687 -21.00 21.61 13.53
C THR A 687 -21.07 21.02 14.94
N LEU A 688 -20.31 21.55 15.89
CA LEU A 688 -20.33 21.11 17.28
C LEU A 688 -21.58 21.63 18.00
N THR A 689 -22.15 20.81 18.87
CA THR A 689 -23.13 21.29 19.86
C THR A 689 -22.44 22.12 20.95
N GLU A 690 -23.21 22.81 21.80
CA GLU A 690 -22.65 23.55 22.95
C GLU A 690 -21.83 22.62 23.87
N GLU A 691 -22.34 21.42 24.19
CA GLU A 691 -21.65 20.43 25.00
C GLU A 691 -20.37 19.91 24.32
N GLU A 692 -20.41 19.64 23.02
CA GLU A 692 -19.24 19.22 22.25
C GLU A 692 -18.18 20.33 22.16
N TYR A 693 -18.61 21.60 22.08
CA TYR A 693 -17.74 22.75 22.09
C TYR A 693 -17.05 22.91 23.45
N GLU A 694 -17.79 22.80 24.56
CA GLU A 694 -17.21 22.82 25.91
C GLU A 694 -16.20 21.69 26.12
N GLN A 695 -16.53 20.47 25.65
CA GLN A 695 -15.60 19.33 25.68
C GLN A 695 -14.32 19.63 24.87
N TRP A 696 -14.45 20.28 23.72
CA TRP A 696 -13.31 20.64 22.87
C TRP A 696 -12.43 21.72 23.52
N GLU A 697 -13.03 22.77 24.10
CA GLU A 697 -12.30 23.83 24.80
C GLU A 697 -11.56 23.27 26.03
N GLN A 698 -12.19 22.36 26.77
CA GLN A 698 -11.54 21.66 27.89
C GLN A 698 -10.30 20.89 27.42
N LEU A 699 -10.41 20.12 26.34
CA LEU A 699 -9.26 19.40 25.75
C LEU A 699 -8.15 20.36 25.31
N ARG A 700 -8.51 21.50 24.69
CA ARG A 700 -7.55 22.54 24.29
C ARG A 700 -6.83 23.12 25.51
N ALA A 701 -7.55 23.42 26.59
CA ALA A 701 -6.99 23.95 27.81
C ALA A 701 -5.99 22.98 28.46
N GLU A 702 -6.36 21.70 28.59
CA GLU A 702 -5.49 20.65 29.13
C GLU A 702 -4.19 20.49 28.31
N ARG A 703 -4.26 20.66 26.99
CA ARG A 703 -3.07 20.58 26.13
C ARG A 703 -2.19 21.84 26.23
N LEU A 704 -2.81 23.01 26.12
CA LEU A 704 -2.11 24.28 25.94
C LEU A 704 -1.65 24.93 27.26
N PHE A 705 -2.30 24.61 28.38
CA PHE A 705 -1.91 25.12 29.71
C PHE A 705 -1.24 24.06 30.58
N GLU A 706 -1.76 22.82 30.59
CA GLU A 706 -1.24 21.77 31.48
C GLU A 706 -0.18 20.88 30.82
N GLY A 707 -0.05 20.92 29.49
CA GLY A 707 0.91 20.11 28.74
C GLY A 707 0.60 18.62 28.79
N ARG A 708 -0.68 18.29 29.04
CA ARG A 708 -1.17 16.91 29.18
C ARG A 708 -0.73 16.08 27.99
N GLU A 709 -0.29 14.84 28.19
CA GLU A 709 0.19 13.93 27.12
C GLU A 709 1.44 14.45 26.36
N GLY A 710 2.17 15.39 26.97
CA GLY A 710 3.43 15.92 26.46
C GLY A 710 3.30 17.00 25.39
N TYR A 711 2.15 17.68 25.29
CA TYR A 711 2.02 18.87 24.43
C TYR A 711 2.76 20.06 25.03
N LEU A 712 3.16 21.00 24.17
CA LEU A 712 3.85 22.21 24.60
C LEU A 712 2.84 23.21 25.18
N THR A 713 3.15 23.77 26.35
CA THR A 713 2.31 24.77 27.02
C THR A 713 2.63 26.18 26.55
N PHE A 714 1.71 27.12 26.75
CA PHE A 714 1.96 28.55 26.49
C PHE A 714 3.16 29.08 27.29
N ASP A 715 3.31 28.69 28.54
CA ASP A 715 4.43 29.13 29.39
C ASP A 715 5.77 28.64 28.82
N ALA A 716 5.88 27.33 28.56
CA ALA A 716 7.10 26.74 28.00
C ALA A 716 7.40 27.26 26.58
N PHE A 717 6.36 27.51 25.78
CA PHE A 717 6.49 28.11 24.45
C PHE A 717 6.98 29.56 24.53
N GLY A 718 6.43 30.36 25.45
CA GLY A 718 6.84 31.74 25.70
C GLY A 718 8.31 31.84 26.12
N GLU A 719 8.71 31.07 27.13
CA GLU A 719 10.11 30.98 27.58
C GLU A 719 11.05 30.59 26.43
N ARG A 720 10.62 29.63 25.59
CA ARG A 720 11.41 29.18 24.45
C ARG A 720 11.53 30.24 23.36
N ILE A 721 10.47 30.98 23.07
CA ILE A 721 10.49 32.10 22.11
C ILE A 721 11.43 33.20 22.61
N GLU A 722 11.33 33.59 23.87
CA GLU A 722 12.18 34.65 24.45
C GLU A 722 13.66 34.29 24.35
N GLN A 723 14.02 33.05 24.71
CA GLN A 723 15.40 32.56 24.58
C GLN A 723 15.87 32.63 23.13
N LEU A 724 15.10 32.09 22.18
CA LEU A 724 15.47 32.06 20.78
C LEU A 724 15.53 33.46 20.15
N ALA A 725 14.67 34.38 20.60
CA ALA A 725 14.66 35.77 20.13
C ALA A 725 15.91 36.52 20.59
N ALA A 726 16.36 36.30 21.82
CA ALA A 726 17.62 36.83 22.32
C ALA A 726 18.81 36.28 21.49
N GLU A 727 18.87 34.96 21.27
CA GLU A 727 19.92 34.34 20.46
C GLU A 727 19.91 34.82 18.99
N ALA A 728 18.73 35.12 18.42
CA ALA A 728 18.58 35.65 17.08
C ALA A 728 19.02 37.12 17.00
N ALA A 729 18.72 37.93 18.03
CA ALA A 729 19.17 39.31 18.14
C ALA A 729 20.68 39.44 18.28
N GLU A 730 21.32 38.56 19.06
CA GLU A 730 22.79 38.51 19.16
C GLU A 730 23.47 38.19 17.83
N ARG A 731 22.78 37.45 16.94
CA ARG A 731 23.25 37.05 15.62
C ARG A 731 22.84 37.99 14.49
N ASP A 732 22.05 39.03 14.78
CA ASP A 732 21.42 39.92 13.78
C ASP A 732 20.60 39.16 12.71
N ASP A 733 19.96 38.06 13.12
CA ASP A 733 19.15 37.22 12.23
C ASP A 733 17.70 37.73 12.14
N ALA A 734 17.47 38.68 11.25
CA ALA A 734 16.15 39.27 11.02
C ALA A 734 15.10 38.24 10.56
N ARG A 735 15.49 37.16 9.87
CA ARG A 735 14.56 36.11 9.45
C ARG A 735 14.04 35.36 10.67
N ALA A 736 14.94 34.95 11.55
CA ALA A 736 14.59 34.26 12.79
C ALA A 736 13.69 35.12 13.69
N GLN A 737 14.00 36.41 13.83
CA GLN A 737 13.17 37.34 14.61
C GLN A 737 11.73 37.44 14.07
N ASN A 738 11.56 37.57 12.75
CA ASN A 738 10.24 37.63 12.14
C ASN A 738 9.44 36.33 12.34
N VAL A 739 10.08 35.16 12.18
CA VAL A 739 9.44 33.86 12.44
C VAL A 739 9.00 33.76 13.90
N LEU A 740 9.83 34.17 14.85
CA LEU A 740 9.50 34.13 16.28
C LEU A 740 8.37 35.09 16.65
N GLN A 741 8.31 36.26 16.02
CA GLN A 741 7.19 37.19 16.20
C GLN A 741 5.88 36.60 15.67
N ASP A 742 5.90 36.00 14.47
CA ASP A 742 4.73 35.29 13.93
C ASP A 742 4.29 34.17 14.90
N LEU A 743 5.22 33.42 15.48
CA LEU A 743 4.88 32.38 16.45
C LEU A 743 4.22 32.92 17.73
N TYR A 744 4.70 34.06 18.24
CA TYR A 744 4.08 34.74 19.37
C TYR A 744 2.65 35.18 19.04
N ASP A 745 2.44 35.80 17.87
CA ASP A 745 1.13 36.24 17.42
C ASP A 745 0.17 35.05 17.20
N TYR A 746 0.69 33.91 16.73
CA TYR A 746 -0.09 32.68 16.59
C TYR A 746 -0.61 32.18 17.94
N ALA A 747 0.24 32.15 18.96
CA ALA A 747 -0.14 31.72 20.31
C ALA A 747 -1.29 32.57 20.86
N GLN A 748 -1.25 33.88 20.67
CA GLN A 748 -2.33 34.79 21.07
C GLN A 748 -3.65 34.48 20.36
N GLN A 749 -3.60 34.07 19.09
CA GLN A 749 -4.80 33.76 18.30
C GLN A 749 -5.49 32.45 18.70
N ILE A 750 -4.77 31.52 19.32
CA ILE A 750 -5.29 30.18 19.67
C ILE A 750 -5.48 30.00 21.17
N LEU A 751 -5.46 31.08 21.95
CA LEU A 751 -5.86 31.04 23.36
C LEU A 751 -7.28 30.45 23.48
N PRO A 752 -7.49 29.44 24.34
CA PRO A 752 -8.84 29.00 24.72
C PRO A 752 -9.63 30.15 25.33
N GLY A 753 -10.92 30.23 25.00
CA GLY A 753 -11.77 31.40 25.30
C GLY A 753 -13.04 31.04 26.04
#